data_AF-A0A355TTT1-F1
#
_entry.id   AF-A0A355TTT1-F1
#
_cell.length_a   1.000
_cell.length_b   1.000
_cell.length_c   1.000
_cell.angle_alpha   90.00
_cell.angle_beta   90.00
_cell.angle_gamma   90.00
#
_symmetry.space_group_name_H-M   'P 1'
#
loop_
_entity.id
_entity.type
_entity.pdbx_description
1 polymer ?
#
loop_
_entity_poly.entity_id
_entity_poly.type
_entity_poly.pdbx_seq_one_letter_code
_entity_poly.pdbx_strand_id
1 'polypeptide(L)'
;MRKVFKYFVVIILFVIFSGTLASCSSGGKEDVVYDYTDVAYESKDDGNKKVTVENYDLIGAGGYGALYDVSIDPFNDSILATRCDMGGLYMSYNKGKSWERRNILGVMSDIDFDEENDGVVYATGSGVYKSIDHGKTFELIFPSKESIAGHGSGGESMGECIYTKDFADNPENADYEPASSVSTMVINRKSGGKNIFVAQKVDWPTIGGPQYIRVFKTENGKDFTRFIDLPYTSCIKLEYDEARDCLVVVTENSVAEYNQNGKNVWSANFNFSTMVNGIIAFDSYYDKVSQKNTFAFCELADEEKNIDNSCYFTDDLQNRSHYQDLIDLLSLKKLRDIKDEVDKGQEDYAANEYYYWLSETQFFDWRIENIHIARENVFYLYHNCTDRLIENGKETGGEVYISAYLQYKNGNFKWIYGTGVSHAGVTDLSNESWVDWASFGPALGFASSRQNEDMVAVSTMGTVYVTEDCKTFSQRHCTLGKKVEVTANDGNGHEQKVSEVEWGIPVHESTTNGINVQTTYKTVTDPFDKNHLLMACTDIGLIQSFNGGKTWIHSLLSWKDGKAEPMSSYYRNTCYDLIFDKERQGVVYGIFSGTHDAPYFPTTDFLRATGAFAISYDGGTSWTMRSIRAKDNVLPYRMDIDYTEKGRTFYIATEGHGFFVTRDYGQ
;
A
#
# COMPACT_ATOMS: atom_id res chain seq x y z
N MET A 1 92.37 -6.77 1.11
CA MET A 1 93.02 -5.65 1.85
C MET A 1 91.92 -4.76 2.46
N ARG A 2 92.19 -4.05 3.57
CA ARG A 2 91.51 -2.82 4.12
C ARG A 2 89.98 -2.64 3.90
N LYS A 3 89.11 -2.65 4.93
CA LYS A 3 88.81 -1.63 6.00
C LYS A 3 87.83 -0.50 5.55
N VAL A 4 86.96 0.16 6.37
CA VAL A 4 86.21 -0.17 7.62
C VAL A 4 85.32 1.04 8.11
N PHE A 5 84.14 0.81 8.74
CA PHE A 5 83.32 1.73 9.62
C PHE A 5 82.63 3.00 9.02
N LYS A 6 81.57 3.68 9.56
CA LYS A 6 80.50 3.62 10.65
C LYS A 6 79.54 4.86 10.43
N TYR A 7 78.48 5.32 11.14
CA TYR A 7 77.39 5.04 12.18
C TYR A 7 76.50 6.34 12.21
N PHE A 8 75.41 6.67 12.94
CA PHE A 8 74.37 6.24 13.95
C PHE A 8 73.18 7.25 13.71
N VAL A 9 71.84 7.09 13.84
CA VAL A 9 70.84 6.27 14.60
C VAL A 9 70.46 6.80 16.01
N VAL A 10 69.14 6.98 16.31
CA VAL A 10 68.39 7.09 17.63
C VAL A 10 67.06 7.91 17.44
N ILE A 11 65.85 7.30 17.38
CA ILE A 11 64.78 7.06 18.43
C ILE A 11 63.94 8.33 18.78
N ILE A 12 62.64 8.49 18.41
CA ILE A 12 61.34 7.87 18.83
C ILE A 12 60.77 8.38 20.18
N LEU A 13 59.51 8.90 20.19
CA LEU A 13 58.45 8.65 21.22
C LEU A 13 57.05 9.19 20.83
N PHE A 14 56.02 8.92 21.65
CA PHE A 14 54.55 9.04 21.37
C PHE A 14 53.79 9.61 22.62
N VAL A 15 52.46 9.88 22.51
CA VAL A 15 51.38 9.95 23.56
C VAL A 15 50.44 11.21 23.51
N ILE A 16 49.33 11.08 22.75
CA ILE A 16 47.89 11.06 23.15
C ILE A 16 47.20 12.20 23.98
N PHE A 17 45.99 12.61 23.50
CA PHE A 17 44.86 13.38 24.11
C PHE A 17 45.06 14.88 24.48
N SER A 18 44.06 15.79 24.42
CA SER A 18 42.63 15.76 23.98
C SER A 18 42.10 17.18 23.65
N GLY A 19 40.90 17.31 23.02
CA GLY A 19 39.97 18.44 23.29
C GLY A 19 39.63 19.50 22.21
N THR A 20 38.53 19.27 21.48
CA THR A 20 37.46 20.25 21.06
C THR A 20 37.69 21.53 20.22
N LEU A 21 36.82 21.65 19.18
CA LEU A 21 36.02 22.81 18.70
C LEU A 21 36.44 23.71 17.50
N ALA A 22 35.39 24.19 16.83
CA ALA A 22 35.26 25.32 15.88
C ALA A 22 35.51 25.15 14.36
N SER A 23 34.47 24.65 13.67
CA SER A 23 33.92 25.09 12.35
C SER A 23 34.75 25.08 11.05
N CYS A 24 34.08 24.71 9.96
CA CYS A 24 34.53 24.77 8.57
C CYS A 24 33.49 25.53 7.72
N SER A 25 33.87 26.04 6.54
CA SER A 25 32.94 26.50 5.50
C SER A 25 33.42 26.08 4.10
N SER A 26 32.48 25.94 3.17
CA SER A 26 32.61 25.15 1.94
C SER A 26 32.86 25.99 0.67
N GLY A 27 33.21 25.29 -0.43
CA GLY A 27 33.29 25.91 -1.75
C GLY A 27 33.33 24.88 -2.89
N GLY A 28 32.24 24.81 -3.66
CA GLY A 28 32.20 24.39 -5.07
C GLY A 28 32.59 22.94 -5.42
N LYS A 29 31.56 22.11 -5.63
CA LYS A 29 31.56 21.08 -6.68
C LYS A 29 30.20 21.10 -7.39
N GLU A 30 30.18 20.63 -8.64
CA GLU A 30 28.97 20.50 -9.44
C GLU A 30 28.19 19.26 -8.98
N ASP A 31 26.90 19.43 -8.68
CA ASP A 31 26.04 18.33 -8.23
C ASP A 31 25.61 17.47 -9.43
N VAL A 32 26.02 16.20 -9.40
CA VAL A 32 25.59 15.19 -10.38
C VAL A 32 24.21 14.69 -9.97
N VAL A 33 23.16 15.26 -10.58
CA VAL A 33 21.80 14.76 -10.44
C VAL A 33 21.70 13.40 -11.12
N TYR A 34 21.34 12.37 -10.35
CA TYR A 34 21.00 11.05 -10.89
C TYR A 34 19.53 11.05 -11.29
N ASP A 35 19.27 11.10 -12.59
CA ASP A 35 17.93 10.89 -13.13
C ASP A 35 17.62 9.38 -13.17
N TYR A 36 16.67 8.94 -12.35
CA TYR A 36 16.30 7.52 -12.21
C TYR A 36 15.34 7.02 -13.30
N THR A 37 15.02 7.84 -14.31
CA THR A 37 14.11 7.46 -15.39
C THR A 37 14.77 6.62 -16.48
N ASP A 38 16.10 6.65 -16.63
CA ASP A 38 16.78 6.04 -17.79
C ASP A 38 18.02 5.20 -17.38
N VAL A 39 17.80 4.06 -16.70
CA VAL A 39 18.85 3.03 -16.48
C VAL A 39 19.02 2.17 -17.74
N ALA A 40 19.29 2.82 -18.86
CA ALA A 40 19.89 2.19 -20.02
C ALA A 40 21.33 1.78 -19.63
N TYR A 41 21.60 0.47 -19.57
CA TYR A 41 22.94 -0.02 -19.27
C TYR A 41 23.95 0.45 -20.34
N GLU A 42 24.80 1.43 -19.99
CA GLU A 42 26.06 1.65 -20.72
C GLU A 42 27.00 0.46 -20.49
N SER A 43 26.80 -0.60 -21.27
CA SER A 43 27.88 -1.50 -21.58
C SER A 43 29.00 -0.70 -22.24
N LYS A 44 30.24 -0.87 -21.77
CA LYS A 44 31.41 -0.39 -22.50
C LYS A 44 31.47 -1.20 -23.80
N ASP A 45 31.06 -0.57 -24.90
CA ASP A 45 30.87 -1.25 -26.18
C ASP A 45 32.22 -1.59 -26.82
N ASP A 46 32.69 -2.81 -26.59
CA ASP A 46 33.83 -3.44 -27.28
C ASP A 46 33.55 -3.69 -28.79
N GLY A 47 32.38 -3.28 -29.29
CA GLY A 47 32.15 -2.99 -30.70
C GLY A 47 31.01 -3.81 -31.31
N ASN A 48 29.93 -3.10 -31.67
CA ASN A 48 28.86 -3.58 -32.54
C ASN A 48 27.98 -4.71 -31.97
N LYS A 49 27.17 -4.35 -30.97
CA LYS A 49 25.71 -4.55 -31.07
C LYS A 49 24.95 -3.71 -30.05
N LYS A 50 24.05 -2.83 -30.51
CA LYS A 50 22.89 -2.46 -29.70
C LYS A 50 22.07 -3.72 -29.47
N VAL A 51 22.11 -4.25 -28.26
CA VAL A 51 21.20 -5.29 -27.81
C VAL A 51 19.93 -4.59 -27.35
N THR A 52 18.92 -4.51 -28.21
CA THR A 52 17.56 -4.26 -27.73
C THR A 52 17.15 -5.47 -26.88
N VAL A 53 16.97 -5.24 -25.58
CA VAL A 53 16.38 -6.24 -24.68
C VAL A 53 14.87 -6.23 -24.90
N GLU A 54 14.46 -6.85 -26.00
CA GLU A 54 13.05 -7.03 -26.34
C GLU A 54 12.44 -8.08 -25.41
N ASN A 55 11.60 -7.60 -24.49
CA ASN A 55 10.97 -8.31 -23.37
C ASN A 55 11.92 -8.60 -22.19
N TYR A 56 11.69 -7.89 -21.08
CA TYR A 56 12.03 -8.38 -19.75
C TYR A 56 10.90 -9.29 -19.28
N ASP A 57 11.18 -10.58 -19.08
CA ASP A 57 10.27 -11.43 -18.30
C ASP A 57 10.24 -10.91 -16.86
N LEU A 58 9.05 -10.72 -16.32
CA LEU A 58 8.86 -10.28 -14.94
C LEU A 58 9.14 -11.45 -13.98
N ILE A 59 10.32 -11.43 -13.36
CA ILE A 59 10.89 -12.54 -12.57
C ILE A 59 11.01 -12.09 -11.11
N GLY A 60 10.15 -12.63 -10.23
CA GLY A 60 10.02 -12.25 -8.83
C GLY A 60 8.87 -12.99 -8.12
N ALA A 61 8.79 -12.88 -6.80
CA ALA A 61 7.76 -13.60 -6.03
C ALA A 61 6.39 -12.94 -6.07
N GLY A 62 6.36 -11.60 -6.01
CA GLY A 62 5.18 -10.87 -5.56
C GLY A 62 5.14 -10.81 -4.04
N GLY A 63 4.52 -9.76 -3.49
CA GLY A 63 4.47 -9.48 -2.07
C GLY A 63 3.43 -8.40 -1.74
N TYR A 64 3.03 -8.34 -0.48
CA TYR A 64 1.74 -7.80 -0.04
C TYR A 64 1.89 -6.50 0.77
N GLY A 65 0.93 -5.61 0.58
CA GLY A 65 0.84 -4.27 1.16
C GLY A 65 -0.31 -3.50 0.48
N ALA A 66 -0.67 -2.33 0.98
CA ALA A 66 -2.01 -1.80 0.72
C ALA A 66 -2.12 -1.07 -0.63
N LEU A 67 -3.06 -1.55 -1.44
CA LEU A 67 -3.41 -0.99 -2.74
C LEU A 67 -4.62 -0.08 -2.56
N TYR A 68 -4.35 1.21 -2.39
CA TYR A 68 -5.32 2.18 -1.88
C TYR A 68 -6.37 2.63 -2.89
N ASP A 69 -6.16 2.35 -4.17
CA ASP A 69 -6.93 2.95 -5.26
C ASP A 69 -6.93 2.04 -6.48
N VAL A 70 -7.95 2.12 -7.32
CA VAL A 70 -7.94 1.53 -8.66
C VAL A 70 -8.85 2.32 -9.59
N SER A 71 -8.30 2.81 -10.71
CA SER A 71 -9.06 3.48 -11.77
C SER A 71 -8.94 2.70 -13.10
N ILE A 72 -9.95 2.84 -13.96
CA ILE A 72 -10.06 2.15 -15.26
C ILE A 72 -10.13 3.22 -16.35
N ASP A 73 -9.30 3.08 -17.39
CA ASP A 73 -9.29 3.99 -18.52
C ASP A 73 -10.68 4.01 -19.23
N PRO A 74 -11.33 5.19 -19.34
CA PRO A 74 -12.67 5.29 -19.91
C PRO A 74 -12.70 4.96 -21.41
N PHE A 75 -11.59 5.16 -22.12
CA PHE A 75 -11.44 4.87 -23.55
C PHE A 75 -10.89 3.47 -23.83
N ASN A 76 -10.24 2.81 -22.87
CA ASN A 76 -9.77 1.42 -23.02
C ASN A 76 -9.88 0.58 -21.75
N ASP A 77 -10.95 -0.21 -21.60
CA ASP A 77 -11.19 -1.03 -20.40
C ASP A 77 -10.12 -2.12 -20.11
N SER A 78 -9.15 -2.32 -20.99
CA SER A 78 -7.97 -3.15 -20.72
C SER A 78 -6.90 -2.44 -19.89
N ILE A 79 -6.96 -1.11 -19.77
CA ILE A 79 -5.98 -0.29 -19.06
C ILE A 79 -6.51 0.07 -17.66
N LEU A 80 -5.76 -0.33 -16.65
CA LEU A 80 -6.06 -0.06 -15.23
C LEU A 80 -4.86 0.64 -14.60
N ALA A 81 -5.12 1.48 -13.60
CA ALA A 81 -4.10 2.09 -12.76
C ALA A 81 -4.40 1.85 -11.28
N THR A 82 -3.39 1.77 -10.42
CA THR A 82 -3.54 1.52 -8.97
C THR A 82 -2.30 1.98 -8.21
N ARG A 83 -2.48 2.50 -6.98
CA ARG A 83 -1.40 3.02 -6.15
C ARG A 83 -1.18 2.22 -4.88
N CYS A 84 0.07 2.10 -4.49
CA CYS A 84 0.55 1.39 -3.31
C CYS A 84 1.30 2.34 -2.37
N ASP A 85 1.07 2.20 -1.07
CA ASP A 85 1.83 2.81 0.02
C ASP A 85 3.36 2.67 -0.14
N MET A 86 3.85 1.43 -0.33
CA MET A 86 5.29 1.10 -0.37
C MET A 86 5.83 0.94 -1.81
N GLY A 87 4.94 0.95 -2.81
CA GLY A 87 5.25 0.62 -4.20
C GLY A 87 5.09 1.77 -5.21
N GLY A 88 4.43 2.85 -4.84
CA GLY A 88 4.10 3.94 -5.78
C GLY A 88 3.02 3.54 -6.78
N LEU A 89 3.16 3.94 -8.05
CA LEU A 89 2.16 3.71 -9.10
C LEU A 89 2.39 2.40 -9.88
N TYR A 90 1.31 1.67 -10.17
CA TYR A 90 1.28 0.52 -11.08
C TYR A 90 0.22 0.70 -12.18
N MET A 91 0.56 0.29 -13.39
CA MET A 91 -0.31 0.30 -14.58
C MET A 91 -0.48 -1.12 -15.13
N SER A 92 -1.67 -1.48 -15.58
CA SER A 92 -1.94 -2.69 -16.38
C SER A 92 -2.45 -2.30 -17.76
N TYR A 93 -2.19 -3.14 -18.76
CA TYR A 93 -2.70 -3.00 -20.13
C TYR A 93 -3.49 -4.24 -20.60
N ASN A 94 -3.91 -5.10 -19.66
CA ASN A 94 -4.58 -6.37 -19.95
C ASN A 94 -5.62 -6.78 -18.89
N LYS A 95 -6.36 -5.81 -18.32
CA LYS A 95 -7.40 -6.01 -17.28
C LYS A 95 -6.84 -6.52 -15.95
N GLY A 96 -5.64 -6.08 -15.59
CA GLY A 96 -4.93 -6.48 -14.38
C GLY A 96 -4.29 -7.86 -14.44
N LYS A 97 -4.24 -8.53 -15.59
CA LYS A 97 -3.62 -9.88 -15.70
C LYS A 97 -2.10 -9.82 -15.52
N SER A 98 -1.48 -8.69 -15.85
CA SER A 98 -0.17 -8.27 -15.38
C SER A 98 -0.10 -6.74 -15.23
N TRP A 99 0.88 -6.27 -14.48
CA TRP A 99 1.09 -4.87 -14.15
C TRP A 99 2.57 -4.48 -14.26
N GLU A 100 2.81 -3.19 -14.41
CA GLU A 100 4.12 -2.58 -14.50
C GLU A 100 4.18 -1.40 -13.51
N ARG A 101 5.23 -1.33 -12.68
CA ARG A 101 5.48 -0.13 -11.87
C ARG A 101 5.80 1.06 -12.77
N ARG A 102 5.49 2.28 -12.31
CA ARG A 102 5.98 3.54 -12.87
C ARG A 102 6.90 4.22 -11.85
N ASN A 103 8.08 4.61 -12.32
CA ASN A 103 9.09 5.28 -11.50
C ASN A 103 8.75 6.77 -11.35
N ILE A 104 7.74 7.04 -10.52
CA ILE A 104 7.35 8.38 -10.06
C ILE A 104 7.89 8.58 -8.64
N LEU A 105 8.28 9.81 -8.29
CA LEU A 105 8.88 10.15 -7.00
C LEU A 105 7.82 10.16 -5.88
N GLY A 106 8.12 9.47 -4.78
CA GLY A 106 7.27 9.38 -3.60
C GLY A 106 6.04 8.48 -3.73
N VAL A 107 5.28 8.43 -2.64
CA VAL A 107 4.01 7.70 -2.55
C VAL A 107 2.93 8.49 -3.27
N MET A 108 2.07 7.81 -4.04
CA MET A 108 0.94 8.45 -4.71
C MET A 108 -0.31 8.48 -3.82
N SER A 109 -0.99 9.62 -3.81
CA SER A 109 -2.20 9.92 -3.02
C SER A 109 -3.50 9.85 -3.84
N ASP A 110 -3.45 10.08 -5.15
CA ASP A 110 -4.62 10.09 -6.03
C ASP A 110 -4.20 9.71 -7.47
N ILE A 111 -5.08 9.07 -8.26
CA ILE A 111 -4.87 8.84 -9.70
C ILE A 111 -6.20 8.70 -10.46
N ASP A 112 -6.34 9.47 -11.54
CA ASP A 112 -7.52 9.40 -12.41
C ASP A 112 -7.20 9.65 -13.90
N PHE A 113 -8.07 9.12 -14.76
CA PHE A 113 -8.03 9.29 -16.21
C PHE A 113 -8.93 10.44 -16.65
N ASP A 114 -8.50 11.23 -17.63
CA ASP A 114 -9.31 12.33 -18.16
C ASP A 114 -10.46 11.80 -19.03
N GLU A 115 -11.70 11.85 -18.51
CA GLU A 115 -12.89 11.35 -19.22
C GLU A 115 -13.27 12.12 -20.50
N GLU A 116 -12.56 13.20 -20.85
CA GLU A 116 -12.72 13.93 -22.10
C GLU A 116 -11.53 13.75 -23.08
N ASN A 117 -10.35 13.34 -22.61
CA ASN A 117 -9.12 13.32 -23.40
C ASN A 117 -8.43 11.93 -23.38
N ASP A 118 -8.58 11.19 -24.48
CA ASP A 118 -7.98 9.87 -24.69
C ASP A 118 -6.46 9.85 -24.40
N GLY A 119 -6.02 8.83 -23.66
CA GLY A 119 -4.64 8.63 -23.21
C GLY A 119 -4.13 9.56 -22.10
N VAL A 120 -4.91 10.56 -21.65
CA VAL A 120 -4.48 11.48 -20.58
C VAL A 120 -4.80 10.91 -19.20
N VAL A 121 -3.79 10.91 -18.33
CA VAL A 121 -3.87 10.42 -16.94
C VAL A 121 -3.19 11.43 -16.03
N TYR A 122 -3.73 11.68 -14.85
CA TYR A 122 -3.08 12.48 -13.82
C TYR A 122 -2.85 11.63 -12.57
N ALA A 123 -1.72 11.82 -11.92
CA ALA A 123 -1.40 11.16 -10.64
C ALA A 123 -0.86 12.21 -9.67
N THR A 124 -1.21 12.10 -8.40
CA THR A 124 -0.75 13.02 -7.35
C THR A 124 0.01 12.30 -6.24
N GLY A 125 0.87 13.02 -5.53
CA GLY A 125 1.75 12.50 -4.49
C GLY A 125 2.64 13.61 -3.96
N SER A 126 3.96 13.45 -4.14
CA SER A 126 4.96 14.51 -3.93
C SER A 126 4.78 15.73 -4.86
N GLY A 127 4.03 15.57 -5.94
CA GLY A 127 3.62 16.63 -6.87
C GLY A 127 2.40 16.20 -7.69
N VAL A 128 2.11 16.91 -8.78
CA VAL A 128 1.15 16.50 -9.81
C VAL A 128 1.91 16.04 -11.04
N TYR A 129 1.61 14.83 -11.49
CA TYR A 129 2.18 14.18 -12.65
C TYR A 129 1.12 14.00 -13.73
N LYS A 130 1.50 14.12 -15.00
CA LYS A 130 0.63 13.99 -16.16
C LYS A 130 1.20 13.00 -17.17
N SER A 131 0.36 12.10 -17.64
CA SER A 131 0.59 11.28 -18.83
C SER A 131 -0.27 11.78 -20.00
N ILE A 132 0.16 11.44 -21.23
CA ILE A 132 -0.60 11.63 -22.48
C ILE A 132 -0.55 10.36 -23.37
N ASP A 133 -0.18 9.21 -22.80
CA ASP A 133 0.06 7.95 -23.54
C ASP A 133 -0.53 6.70 -22.86
N HIS A 134 -1.58 6.89 -22.05
CA HIS A 134 -2.19 5.90 -21.15
C HIS A 134 -1.24 5.44 -20.02
N GLY A 135 -0.61 6.40 -19.35
CA GLY A 135 0.24 6.16 -18.18
C GLY A 135 1.52 5.37 -18.47
N LYS A 136 2.01 5.33 -19.72
CA LYS A 136 3.30 4.68 -20.03
C LYS A 136 4.46 5.58 -19.62
N THR A 137 4.34 6.87 -19.90
CA THR A 137 5.24 7.93 -19.40
C THR A 137 4.45 8.98 -18.61
N PHE A 138 5.14 9.62 -17.66
CA PHE A 138 4.58 10.69 -16.81
C PHE A 138 5.58 11.84 -16.70
N GLU A 139 5.07 13.07 -16.78
CA GLU A 139 5.81 14.31 -16.58
C GLU A 139 5.32 15.01 -15.30
N LEU A 140 6.24 15.44 -14.43
CA LEU A 140 5.93 16.36 -13.33
C LEU A 140 5.51 17.73 -13.89
N ILE A 141 4.30 18.15 -13.58
CA ILE A 141 3.73 19.45 -14.01
C ILE A 141 3.50 20.43 -12.84
N PHE A 142 3.47 19.97 -11.60
CA PHE A 142 3.44 20.82 -10.40
C PHE A 142 4.22 20.18 -9.25
N PRO A 143 5.18 20.87 -8.60
CA PRO A 143 5.65 22.21 -8.91
C PRO A 143 6.41 22.25 -10.25
N SER A 144 6.61 23.43 -10.82
CA SER A 144 7.33 23.56 -12.10
C SER A 144 8.79 23.13 -11.95
N LYS A 145 9.35 22.44 -12.96
CA LYS A 145 10.72 21.92 -12.93
C LYS A 145 11.75 23.01 -12.65
N GLU A 146 11.50 24.22 -13.13
CA GLU A 146 12.31 25.41 -12.94
C GLU A 146 12.30 25.92 -11.48
N SER A 147 11.22 25.68 -10.74
CA SER A 147 11.09 26.08 -9.32
C SER A 147 11.81 25.13 -8.36
N ILE A 148 12.12 23.90 -8.76
CA ILE A 148 12.72 22.87 -7.90
C ILE A 148 14.14 23.29 -7.45
N ALA A 149 14.39 23.20 -6.15
CA ALA A 149 15.69 23.35 -5.50
C ALA A 149 16.34 22.01 -5.14
N GLY A 150 15.55 20.95 -4.90
CA GLY A 150 16.05 19.61 -4.60
C GLY A 150 14.94 18.60 -4.24
N HIS A 151 15.34 17.43 -3.76
CA HIS A 151 14.47 16.39 -3.20
C HIS A 151 15.04 15.84 -1.87
N GLY A 152 14.22 15.20 -1.06
CA GLY A 152 14.65 14.60 0.22
C GLY A 152 13.47 13.98 0.99
N SER A 153 13.67 13.61 2.26
CA SER A 153 12.59 13.23 3.18
C SER A 153 12.33 14.35 4.19
N GLY A 154 11.05 14.61 4.49
CA GLY A 154 10.63 15.65 5.43
C GLY A 154 10.87 15.32 6.91
N GLY A 155 11.08 14.05 7.26
CA GLY A 155 11.28 13.59 8.63
C GLY A 155 10.70 12.20 8.90
N GLU A 156 10.65 11.82 10.18
CA GLU A 156 10.27 10.47 10.68
C GLU A 156 8.86 9.98 10.28
N SER A 157 8.02 10.85 9.71
CA SER A 157 6.65 10.57 9.28
C SER A 157 6.29 11.18 7.91
N MET A 158 7.29 11.63 7.13
CA MET A 158 7.09 12.31 5.84
C MET A 158 7.96 11.66 4.75
N GLY A 159 7.30 11.19 3.68
CA GLY A 159 7.91 10.45 2.56
C GLY A 159 8.84 11.30 1.67
N GLU A 160 9.01 10.90 0.41
CA GLU A 160 9.82 11.70 -0.53
C GLU A 160 9.13 13.03 -0.86
N CYS A 161 9.88 14.12 -0.69
CA CYS A 161 9.45 15.50 -0.76
C CYS A 161 10.19 16.21 -1.90
N ILE A 162 9.48 17.05 -2.66
CA ILE A 162 10.11 18.02 -3.55
C ILE A 162 10.36 19.30 -2.75
N TYR A 163 11.51 19.95 -2.94
CA TYR A 163 11.82 21.26 -2.35
C TYR A 163 11.89 22.30 -3.46
N THR A 164 11.25 23.46 -3.27
CA THR A 164 11.23 24.57 -4.25
C THR A 164 11.96 25.81 -3.74
N LYS A 165 12.42 26.63 -4.68
CA LYS A 165 13.25 27.83 -4.43
C LYS A 165 12.48 28.93 -3.70
N ASP A 166 11.21 29.12 -4.06
CA ASP A 166 10.31 30.09 -3.43
C ASP A 166 10.03 29.76 -1.96
N PHE A 167 9.90 28.47 -1.60
CA PHE A 167 9.79 28.06 -0.19
C PHE A 167 11.08 28.25 0.59
N ALA A 168 12.25 28.04 -0.05
CA ALA A 168 13.54 28.31 0.58
C ALA A 168 13.75 29.81 0.89
N ASP A 169 13.22 30.70 0.05
CA ASP A 169 13.32 32.17 0.22
C ASP A 169 12.18 32.76 1.08
N ASN A 170 10.96 32.22 1.02
CA ASN A 170 9.76 32.75 1.70
C ASN A 170 8.69 31.65 1.94
N PRO A 171 8.85 30.79 2.97
CA PRO A 171 7.96 29.64 3.18
C PRO A 171 6.51 30.01 3.48
N GLU A 172 6.24 31.15 4.13
CA GLU A 172 4.88 31.61 4.44
C GLU A 172 4.05 31.96 3.19
N ASN A 173 4.71 32.26 2.06
CA ASN A 173 4.05 32.73 0.83
C ASN A 173 4.45 31.94 -0.42
N ALA A 174 5.12 30.80 -0.26
CA ALA A 174 5.47 29.91 -1.36
C ALA A 174 4.21 29.43 -2.10
N ASP A 175 4.29 29.27 -3.42
CA ASP A 175 3.23 28.69 -4.24
C ASP A 175 3.23 27.16 -4.20
N TYR A 176 4.25 26.52 -3.61
CA TYR A 176 4.28 25.09 -3.30
C TYR A 176 4.97 24.84 -1.96
N GLU A 177 4.45 23.90 -1.15
CA GLU A 177 5.00 23.55 0.17
C GLU A 177 5.73 22.19 0.17
N PRO A 178 7.05 22.13 0.44
CA PRO A 178 7.78 20.89 0.62
C PRO A 178 7.24 20.06 1.79
N ALA A 179 7.26 18.74 1.61
CA ALA A 179 6.73 17.74 2.55
C ALA A 179 5.20 17.72 2.73
N SER A 180 4.46 18.55 2.00
CA SER A 180 3.04 18.30 1.76
C SER A 180 2.84 17.20 0.71
N SER A 181 1.82 16.37 0.93
CA SER A 181 1.21 15.63 -0.18
C SER A 181 0.13 16.49 -0.85
N VAL A 182 0.06 16.38 -2.16
CA VAL A 182 -1.15 16.77 -2.90
C VAL A 182 -2.23 15.75 -2.53
N SER A 183 -3.24 16.12 -1.76
CA SER A 183 -4.13 15.15 -1.11
C SER A 183 -5.14 14.52 -2.07
N THR A 184 -5.65 15.29 -3.03
CA THR A 184 -6.63 14.85 -4.04
C THR A 184 -6.76 15.90 -5.17
N MET A 185 -7.34 15.51 -6.30
CA MET A 185 -7.59 16.36 -7.48
C MET A 185 -9.00 16.16 -8.08
N VAL A 186 -9.44 17.06 -8.96
CA VAL A 186 -10.59 16.83 -9.83
C VAL A 186 -10.43 17.50 -11.20
N ILE A 187 -10.86 16.78 -12.25
CA ILE A 187 -10.88 17.24 -13.63
C ILE A 187 -12.25 17.83 -13.95
N ASN A 188 -12.30 19.09 -14.39
CA ASN A 188 -13.55 19.75 -14.81
C ASN A 188 -13.95 19.26 -16.21
N ARG A 189 -14.78 18.22 -16.26
CA ARG A 189 -15.31 17.60 -17.50
C ARG A 189 -15.94 18.61 -18.45
N LYS A 190 -16.74 19.56 -17.92
CA LYS A 190 -17.41 20.64 -18.68
C LYS A 190 -16.45 21.53 -19.47
N SER A 191 -15.18 21.64 -19.03
CA SER A 191 -14.14 22.40 -19.73
C SER A 191 -13.47 21.63 -20.88
N GLY A 192 -13.79 20.34 -21.07
CA GLY A 192 -13.08 19.42 -21.96
C GLY A 192 -11.77 18.92 -21.35
N GLY A 193 -11.78 18.60 -20.05
CA GLY A 193 -10.60 18.14 -19.29
C GLY A 193 -9.51 19.20 -19.05
N LYS A 194 -9.76 20.46 -19.41
CA LYS A 194 -8.75 21.53 -19.38
C LYS A 194 -8.52 22.10 -18.00
N ASN A 195 -9.58 22.48 -17.30
CA ASN A 195 -9.48 23.00 -15.94
C ASN A 195 -9.31 21.82 -14.98
N ILE A 196 -8.29 21.90 -14.12
CA ILE A 196 -8.04 20.90 -13.07
C ILE A 196 -7.91 21.65 -11.76
N PHE A 197 -8.49 21.09 -10.70
CA PHE A 197 -8.34 21.58 -9.34
C PHE A 197 -7.57 20.56 -8.51
N VAL A 198 -6.69 21.04 -7.63
CA VAL A 198 -5.70 20.22 -6.94
C VAL A 198 -5.58 20.70 -5.50
N ALA A 199 -5.82 19.83 -4.52
CA ALA A 199 -5.69 20.14 -3.10
C ALA A 199 -4.29 19.79 -2.58
N GLN A 200 -3.65 20.72 -1.88
CA GLN A 200 -2.38 20.54 -1.16
C GLN A 200 -2.64 20.79 0.32
N LYS A 201 -2.20 19.86 1.18
CA LYS A 201 -2.23 20.05 2.63
C LYS A 201 -1.08 20.96 3.06
N VAL A 202 -1.30 21.89 3.99
CA VAL A 202 -0.25 22.77 4.53
C VAL A 202 -0.01 22.46 6.00
N ASP A 203 1.24 22.18 6.35
CA ASP A 203 1.70 21.67 7.64
C ASP A 203 2.80 22.52 8.31
N TRP A 204 3.49 23.42 7.60
CA TRP A 204 4.74 24.02 8.07
C TRP A 204 4.79 25.56 7.94
N PRO A 205 5.42 26.31 8.88
CA PRO A 205 5.87 25.98 10.23
C PRO A 205 5.11 26.80 11.30
N THR A 206 4.10 26.24 11.96
CA THR A 206 3.60 26.82 13.23
C THR A 206 3.28 25.77 14.28
N ILE A 207 4.13 25.72 15.31
CA ILE A 207 3.81 25.02 16.57
C ILE A 207 2.65 25.80 17.24
N GLY A 208 1.42 25.37 16.96
CA GLY A 208 0.18 26.00 17.46
C GLY A 208 -0.51 26.99 16.52
N GLY A 209 -0.26 26.94 15.21
CA GLY A 209 -1.06 27.66 14.20
C GLY A 209 -2.06 26.73 13.48
N PRO A 210 -2.96 27.29 12.65
CA PRO A 210 -3.95 26.50 11.93
C PRO A 210 -3.35 25.81 10.71
N GLN A 211 -3.46 24.48 10.64
CA GLN A 211 -3.35 23.74 9.38
C GLN A 211 -4.46 24.20 8.43
N TYR A 212 -4.17 24.17 7.12
CA TYR A 212 -5.14 24.53 6.09
C TYR A 212 -4.94 23.68 4.83
N ILE A 213 -5.99 23.56 4.02
CA ILE A 213 -5.91 23.01 2.66
C ILE A 213 -5.84 24.18 1.69
N ARG A 214 -4.84 24.18 0.81
CA ARG A 214 -4.76 25.10 -0.32
C ARG A 214 -5.18 24.37 -1.59
N VAL A 215 -6.15 24.92 -2.30
CA VAL A 215 -6.54 24.42 -3.62
C VAL A 215 -5.95 25.31 -4.70
N PHE A 216 -5.34 24.68 -5.71
CA PHE A 216 -4.89 25.32 -6.94
C PHE A 216 -5.85 25.02 -8.08
N LYS A 217 -5.92 25.95 -9.03
CA LYS A 217 -6.57 25.77 -10.34
C LYS A 217 -5.50 25.91 -11.43
N THR A 218 -5.52 25.02 -12.42
CA THR A 218 -4.66 25.07 -13.61
C THR A 218 -5.49 24.89 -14.88
N GLU A 219 -5.03 25.47 -16.01
CA GLU A 219 -5.56 25.15 -17.34
C GLU A 219 -4.55 24.30 -18.13
N ASN A 220 -5.00 23.16 -18.64
CA ASN A 220 -4.25 22.13 -19.37
C ASN A 220 -3.07 21.49 -18.60
N GLY A 221 -2.90 21.83 -17.31
CA GLY A 221 -1.76 21.41 -16.49
C GLY A 221 -0.51 22.27 -16.68
N LYS A 222 -0.65 23.58 -16.90
CA LYS A 222 0.47 24.53 -17.12
C LYS A 222 0.60 25.54 -15.99
N ASP A 223 -0.34 26.49 -15.95
CA ASP A 223 -0.28 27.64 -15.06
C ASP A 223 -1.10 27.35 -13.79
N PHE A 224 -0.44 26.80 -12.77
CA PHE A 224 -1.07 26.55 -11.47
C PHE A 224 -1.23 27.86 -10.69
N THR A 225 -2.45 28.15 -10.28
CA THR A 225 -2.82 29.39 -9.58
C THR A 225 -3.57 29.08 -8.30
N ARG A 226 -3.22 29.76 -7.20
CA ARG A 226 -3.89 29.63 -5.90
C ARG A 226 -5.36 30.05 -6.03
N PHE A 227 -6.27 29.10 -5.81
CA PHE A 227 -7.72 29.27 -6.05
C PHE A 227 -8.47 29.62 -4.76
N ILE A 228 -8.26 28.83 -3.70
CA ILE A 228 -8.80 29.05 -2.34
C ILE A 228 -7.84 28.46 -1.30
N ASP A 229 -7.83 29.03 -0.10
CA ASP A 229 -7.30 28.39 1.11
C ASP A 229 -8.46 28.13 2.07
N LEU A 230 -8.43 26.99 2.77
CA LEU A 230 -9.53 26.47 3.57
C LEU A 230 -9.05 26.09 4.98
N PRO A 231 -9.69 26.58 6.06
CA PRO A 231 -9.23 26.38 7.44
C PRO A 231 -9.58 24.99 7.99
N TYR A 232 -9.16 23.95 7.27
CA TYR A 232 -9.40 22.54 7.57
C TYR A 232 -8.07 21.77 7.56
N THR A 233 -7.98 20.74 8.40
CA THR A 233 -6.80 19.87 8.56
C THR A 233 -6.64 18.85 7.42
N SER A 234 -7.73 18.59 6.68
CA SER A 234 -7.84 17.57 5.65
C SER A 234 -8.85 17.96 4.57
N CYS A 235 -8.69 17.39 3.37
CA CYS A 235 -9.71 17.33 2.33
C CYS A 235 -9.76 15.88 1.85
N ILE A 236 -10.95 15.29 1.88
CA ILE A 236 -11.17 13.86 1.55
C ILE A 236 -11.24 13.69 0.04
N LYS A 237 -11.99 14.56 -0.64
CA LYS A 237 -12.19 14.52 -2.09
C LYS A 237 -12.41 15.94 -2.63
N LEU A 238 -11.84 16.23 -3.79
CA LEU A 238 -12.33 17.29 -4.65
C LEU A 238 -13.29 16.71 -5.68
N GLU A 239 -14.38 17.42 -5.94
CA GLU A 239 -15.43 17.04 -6.87
C GLU A 239 -15.84 18.28 -7.68
N TYR A 240 -16.50 18.13 -8.82
CA TYR A 240 -16.90 19.28 -9.63
C TYR A 240 -18.36 19.18 -10.02
N ASP A 241 -19.15 20.23 -9.76
CA ASP A 241 -20.51 20.31 -10.27
C ASP A 241 -20.51 21.03 -11.63
N GLU A 242 -20.47 20.25 -12.72
CA GLU A 242 -20.64 20.73 -14.09
C GLU A 242 -21.99 21.43 -14.33
N ALA A 243 -23.07 21.02 -13.65
CA ALA A 243 -24.37 21.67 -13.79
C ALA A 243 -24.38 23.07 -13.15
N ARG A 244 -23.84 23.21 -11.92
CA ARG A 244 -23.74 24.50 -11.18
C ARG A 244 -22.50 25.35 -11.53
N ASP A 245 -21.54 24.78 -12.26
CA ASP A 245 -20.21 25.35 -12.56
C ASP A 245 -19.35 25.67 -11.32
N CYS A 246 -19.41 24.80 -10.31
CA CYS A 246 -18.75 25.00 -9.02
C CYS A 246 -17.79 23.85 -8.68
N LEU A 247 -16.67 24.17 -8.03
CA LEU A 247 -15.86 23.18 -7.32
C LEU A 247 -16.62 22.77 -6.05
N VAL A 248 -16.80 21.48 -5.85
CA VAL A 248 -17.28 20.88 -4.60
C VAL A 248 -16.05 20.43 -3.80
N VAL A 249 -15.96 20.84 -2.55
CA VAL A 249 -14.90 20.41 -1.63
C VAL A 249 -15.52 19.57 -0.52
N VAL A 250 -15.02 18.35 -0.34
CA VAL A 250 -15.43 17.43 0.71
C VAL A 250 -14.34 17.35 1.77
N THR A 251 -14.71 17.57 3.03
CA THR A 251 -13.86 17.37 4.21
C THR A 251 -14.56 16.44 5.20
N GLU A 252 -13.86 15.97 6.22
CA GLU A 252 -14.41 15.11 7.30
C GLU A 252 -15.75 15.60 7.86
N ASN A 253 -15.92 16.92 7.96
CA ASN A 253 -17.01 17.57 8.69
C ASN A 253 -17.79 18.64 7.87
N SER A 254 -17.52 18.79 6.57
CA SER A 254 -18.27 19.70 5.69
C SER A 254 -18.22 19.35 4.21
N VAL A 255 -19.27 19.75 3.49
CA VAL A 255 -19.29 19.85 2.01
C VAL A 255 -19.56 21.31 1.64
N ALA A 256 -18.80 21.86 0.70
CA ALA A 256 -18.92 23.26 0.30
C ALA A 256 -18.72 23.48 -1.20
N GLU A 257 -19.54 24.37 -1.78
CA GLU A 257 -19.49 24.76 -3.20
C GLU A 257 -18.78 26.11 -3.37
N TYR A 258 -17.83 26.17 -4.31
CA TYR A 258 -17.07 27.37 -4.67
C TYR A 258 -17.19 27.64 -6.16
N ASN A 259 -17.64 28.85 -6.54
CA ASN A 259 -17.72 29.23 -7.94
C ASN A 259 -16.33 29.50 -8.55
N GLN A 260 -16.28 29.69 -9.87
CA GLN A 260 -15.04 29.88 -10.66
C GLN A 260 -14.11 31.03 -10.22
N ASN A 261 -14.47 31.86 -9.25
CA ASN A 261 -13.65 32.92 -8.66
C ASN A 261 -13.21 32.62 -7.21
N GLY A 262 -13.27 31.35 -6.77
CA GLY A 262 -12.92 30.94 -5.41
C GLY A 262 -13.89 31.40 -4.32
N LYS A 263 -15.02 32.03 -4.69
CA LYS A 263 -16.03 32.47 -3.72
C LYS A 263 -16.95 31.30 -3.38
N ASN A 264 -17.01 30.96 -2.09
CA ASN A 264 -18.04 30.07 -1.55
C ASN A 264 -19.46 30.59 -1.91
N VAL A 265 -20.28 29.70 -2.48
CA VAL A 265 -21.69 29.98 -2.81
C VAL A 265 -22.65 29.22 -1.88
N TRP A 266 -22.23 28.08 -1.35
CA TRP A 266 -22.98 27.27 -0.40
C TRP A 266 -22.03 26.43 0.47
N SER A 267 -22.47 26.07 1.68
CA SER A 267 -21.82 25.06 2.50
C SER A 267 -22.78 24.42 3.50
N ALA A 268 -22.57 23.13 3.78
CA ALA A 268 -23.15 22.43 4.90
C ALA A 268 -22.05 21.84 5.78
N ASN A 269 -22.19 21.99 7.10
CA ASN A 269 -21.40 21.28 8.09
C ASN A 269 -22.22 20.12 8.66
N PHE A 270 -21.55 19.03 9.01
CA PHE A 270 -22.09 17.94 9.82
C PHE A 270 -21.87 18.25 11.30
N ASN A 271 -22.58 17.57 12.21
CA ASN A 271 -22.82 18.11 13.55
C ASN A 271 -21.81 17.63 14.60
N PHE A 272 -20.99 18.57 15.10
CA PHE A 272 -19.93 18.35 16.10
C PHE A 272 -20.34 17.65 17.42
N SER A 273 -21.64 17.56 17.76
CA SER A 273 -22.09 17.06 19.08
C SER A 273 -22.26 15.55 19.18
N THR A 274 -22.22 14.80 18.09
CA THR A 274 -22.51 13.34 18.05
C THR A 274 -21.44 12.53 17.29
N MET A 275 -20.32 13.13 16.92
CA MET A 275 -19.44 12.55 15.90
C MET A 275 -18.07 12.10 16.43
N VAL A 276 -17.98 10.78 16.67
CA VAL A 276 -16.81 9.94 16.29
C VAL A 276 -16.88 9.60 14.78
N ASN A 277 -17.85 10.19 14.08
CA ASN A 277 -18.53 9.66 12.90
C ASN A 277 -18.55 10.71 11.77
N GLY A 278 -17.50 10.76 10.94
CA GLY A 278 -17.47 11.69 9.79
C GLY A 278 -18.29 11.22 8.58
N ILE A 279 -18.12 11.92 7.44
CA ILE A 279 -18.37 11.29 6.13
C ILE A 279 -17.39 10.12 5.98
N ILE A 280 -17.90 8.94 5.63
CA ILE A 280 -17.06 7.78 5.29
C ILE A 280 -16.67 7.81 3.81
N ALA A 281 -17.65 8.06 2.94
CA ALA A 281 -17.48 7.98 1.49
C ALA A 281 -18.32 9.04 0.75
N PHE A 282 -17.81 9.51 -0.40
CA PHE A 282 -18.46 10.47 -1.29
C PHE A 282 -18.12 10.16 -2.75
N ASP A 283 -19.10 10.20 -3.64
CA ASP A 283 -18.88 10.11 -5.09
C ASP A 283 -19.84 10.96 -5.93
N SER A 284 -19.43 11.31 -7.15
CA SER A 284 -20.24 12.13 -8.07
C SER A 284 -20.25 11.60 -9.50
N TYR A 285 -21.35 11.87 -10.20
CA TYR A 285 -21.51 11.51 -11.61
C TYR A 285 -22.26 12.57 -12.40
N TYR A 286 -21.62 13.06 -13.47
CA TYR A 286 -22.25 13.95 -14.45
C TYR A 286 -22.84 13.17 -15.62
N ASP A 287 -24.17 13.25 -15.78
CA ASP A 287 -24.83 12.79 -16.99
C ASP A 287 -24.79 13.87 -18.09
N LYS A 288 -24.02 13.61 -19.14
CA LYS A 288 -23.94 14.46 -20.33
C LYS A 288 -25.26 14.55 -21.11
N VAL A 289 -26.22 13.64 -20.91
CA VAL A 289 -27.51 13.61 -21.64
C VAL A 289 -28.57 14.51 -20.99
N SER A 290 -28.83 14.34 -19.70
CA SER A 290 -29.76 15.18 -18.91
C SER A 290 -29.13 16.48 -18.39
N GLN A 291 -27.80 16.60 -18.47
CA GLN A 291 -26.99 17.72 -17.93
C GLN A 291 -27.13 17.90 -16.42
N LYS A 292 -27.36 16.80 -15.70
CA LYS A 292 -27.43 16.75 -14.24
C LYS A 292 -26.16 16.13 -13.64
N ASN A 293 -25.83 16.56 -12.43
CA ASN A 293 -25.02 15.78 -11.52
C ASN A 293 -25.89 14.91 -10.61
N THR A 294 -25.35 13.74 -10.25
CA THR A 294 -25.80 12.93 -9.12
C THR A 294 -24.66 12.87 -8.13
N PHE A 295 -24.91 13.27 -6.89
CA PHE A 295 -23.97 13.12 -5.76
C PHE A 295 -24.49 12.02 -4.85
N ALA A 296 -23.58 11.23 -4.28
CA ALA A 296 -23.91 10.28 -3.23
C ALA A 296 -22.86 10.29 -2.11
N PHE A 297 -23.29 10.15 -0.86
CA PHE A 297 -22.41 10.16 0.30
C PHE A 297 -22.96 9.34 1.46
N CYS A 298 -22.07 8.75 2.26
CA CYS A 298 -22.44 7.94 3.43
C CYS A 298 -21.88 8.57 4.73
N GLU A 299 -22.75 8.76 5.71
CA GLU A 299 -22.41 9.14 7.09
C GLU A 299 -22.27 7.89 7.98
N LEU A 300 -21.39 7.92 8.97
CA LEU A 300 -21.27 6.82 9.93
C LEU A 300 -22.45 6.83 10.92
N ALA A 301 -23.21 5.74 10.95
CA ALA A 301 -24.43 5.60 11.77
C ALA A 301 -24.16 5.79 13.27
N ASP A 302 -25.09 6.47 13.94
CA ASP A 302 -25.17 6.62 15.40
C ASP A 302 -26.03 5.49 15.98
N GLU A 303 -25.93 5.17 17.27
CA GLU A 303 -26.72 4.09 17.91
C GLU A 303 -28.24 4.32 17.82
N GLU A 304 -28.69 5.58 17.67
CA GLU A 304 -30.09 5.94 17.41
C GLU A 304 -30.48 5.94 15.91
N LYS A 305 -29.52 5.89 14.97
CA LYS A 305 -29.79 5.82 13.53
C LYS A 305 -29.79 4.36 13.06
N ASN A 306 -30.97 3.82 12.74
CA ASN A 306 -31.05 2.63 11.88
C ASN A 306 -30.18 2.81 10.63
N ILE A 307 -29.40 1.78 10.29
CA ILE A 307 -28.45 1.74 9.15
C ILE A 307 -29.10 2.19 7.83
N ASP A 308 -30.40 1.94 7.65
CA ASP A 308 -31.23 2.48 6.57
C ASP A 308 -30.90 3.97 6.26
N ASN A 309 -30.79 4.82 7.29
CA ASN A 309 -30.65 6.27 7.15
C ASN A 309 -29.20 6.77 6.95
N SER A 310 -28.29 5.95 6.41
CA SER A 310 -26.84 6.25 6.42
C SER A 310 -26.23 6.71 5.09
N CYS A 311 -26.84 6.37 3.94
CA CYS A 311 -26.29 6.69 2.62
C CYS A 311 -27.29 7.46 1.74
N TYR A 312 -26.88 8.65 1.33
CA TYR A 312 -27.73 9.66 0.71
C TYR A 312 -27.39 9.90 -0.75
N PHE A 313 -28.38 10.29 -1.56
CA PHE A 313 -28.27 10.54 -3.00
C PHE A 313 -29.01 11.83 -3.38
N THR A 314 -28.48 12.68 -4.27
CA THR A 314 -29.19 13.90 -4.72
C THR A 314 -28.68 14.46 -6.05
N ASP A 315 -29.52 15.22 -6.77
CA ASP A 315 -29.10 16.15 -7.85
C ASP A 315 -28.92 17.61 -7.37
N ASP A 316 -29.20 17.85 -6.08
CA ASP A 316 -29.08 19.13 -5.42
C ASP A 316 -28.56 18.99 -3.98
N LEU A 317 -27.26 19.27 -3.78
CA LEU A 317 -26.63 19.35 -2.46
C LEU A 317 -27.29 20.43 -1.58
N GLN A 318 -27.91 21.45 -2.19
CA GLN A 318 -28.56 22.52 -1.44
C GLN A 318 -29.94 22.10 -0.90
N ASN A 319 -30.60 21.09 -1.49
CA ASN A 319 -31.92 20.63 -1.08
C ASN A 319 -31.89 19.31 -0.28
N ARG A 320 -31.93 19.45 1.05
CA ARG A 320 -31.91 18.32 1.99
C ARG A 320 -33.09 17.33 1.86
N SER A 321 -34.15 17.64 1.12
CA SER A 321 -35.30 16.72 0.97
C SER A 321 -35.12 15.66 -0.11
N HIS A 322 -34.08 15.75 -0.97
CA HIS A 322 -33.83 14.77 -2.03
C HIS A 322 -32.93 13.61 -1.58
N TYR A 323 -32.24 13.76 -0.44
CA TYR A 323 -31.19 12.86 0.02
C TYR A 323 -31.56 11.37 0.18
N GLN A 324 -32.84 10.99 0.19
CA GLN A 324 -33.31 9.69 0.69
C GLN A 324 -33.51 8.59 -0.38
N ASP A 325 -33.50 8.93 -1.67
CA ASP A 325 -34.21 8.15 -2.73
C ASP A 325 -33.74 6.68 -2.97
N LEU A 326 -32.60 6.23 -2.43
CA LEU A 326 -32.17 4.82 -2.51
C LEU A 326 -32.45 4.00 -1.23
N ILE A 327 -32.76 4.65 -0.10
CA ILE A 327 -32.86 4.04 1.23
C ILE A 327 -34.12 3.16 1.37
N ASP A 328 -35.24 3.62 0.79
CA ASP A 328 -36.53 2.92 0.79
C ASP A 328 -36.47 1.55 0.08
N LEU A 329 -35.38 1.25 -0.64
CA LEU A 329 -35.16 -0.03 -1.31
C LEU A 329 -34.18 -0.95 -0.55
N LEU A 330 -33.17 -0.39 0.14
CA LEU A 330 -32.22 -1.16 0.96
C LEU A 330 -32.90 -1.75 2.22
N SER A 331 -33.78 -0.96 2.85
CA SER A 331 -34.61 -1.38 3.98
C SER A 331 -35.61 -2.53 3.66
N LEU A 332 -35.84 -2.82 2.36
CA LEU A 332 -36.91 -3.72 1.89
C LEU A 332 -36.45 -5.11 1.44
N LYS A 333 -35.66 -5.83 2.27
CA LYS A 333 -35.60 -7.31 2.08
C LYS A 333 -35.38 -8.23 3.30
N LYS A 334 -34.96 -7.77 4.48
CA LYS A 334 -34.60 -8.71 5.58
C LYS A 334 -35.24 -8.50 6.96
N LEU A 335 -36.05 -7.46 7.16
CA LEU A 335 -36.75 -7.21 8.43
C LEU A 335 -38.20 -7.74 8.48
N ARG A 336 -38.70 -8.41 7.44
CA ARG A 336 -40.08 -8.93 7.41
C ARG A 336 -40.23 -10.26 8.16
N ASP A 337 -39.27 -11.16 8.02
CA ASP A 337 -39.39 -12.55 8.50
C ASP A 337 -39.46 -12.65 10.05
N ILE A 338 -38.93 -11.65 10.76
CA ILE A 338 -39.02 -11.54 12.23
C ILE A 338 -40.44 -11.19 12.68
N LYS A 339 -41.19 -10.41 11.87
CA LYS A 339 -42.52 -9.92 12.25
C LYS A 339 -43.57 -11.04 12.22
N ASP A 340 -43.46 -11.95 11.26
CA ASP A 340 -44.39 -13.08 11.11
C ASP A 340 -44.28 -14.11 12.26
N GLU A 341 -43.20 -14.11 13.04
CA GLU A 341 -43.10 -14.88 14.30
C GLU A 341 -43.69 -14.13 15.51
N VAL A 342 -43.55 -12.80 15.56
CA VAL A 342 -44.17 -11.96 16.62
C VAL A 342 -45.70 -12.06 16.59
N ASP A 343 -46.31 -12.05 15.40
CA ASP A 343 -47.76 -12.18 15.20
C ASP A 343 -48.33 -13.56 15.64
N LYS A 344 -47.49 -14.50 16.10
CA LYS A 344 -47.90 -15.79 16.70
C LYS A 344 -48.07 -15.74 18.23
N GLY A 345 -47.83 -14.58 18.87
CA GLY A 345 -48.22 -14.33 20.26
C GLY A 345 -47.37 -15.02 21.34
N GLN A 346 -46.06 -15.19 21.11
CA GLN A 346 -45.11 -15.71 22.11
C GLN A 346 -44.29 -14.58 22.76
N GLU A 347 -44.99 -13.56 23.28
CA GLU A 347 -44.41 -12.32 23.82
C GLU A 347 -43.38 -12.58 24.94
N ASP A 348 -43.65 -13.54 25.84
CA ASP A 348 -42.73 -13.92 26.93
C ASP A 348 -41.43 -14.61 26.45
N TYR A 349 -41.42 -15.25 25.27
CA TYR A 349 -40.21 -15.85 24.71
C TYR A 349 -39.35 -14.77 24.04
N ALA A 350 -39.98 -13.91 23.23
CA ALA A 350 -39.34 -12.77 22.60
C ALA A 350 -38.70 -11.81 23.64
N ALA A 351 -39.38 -11.51 24.75
CA ALA A 351 -38.86 -10.60 25.77
C ALA A 351 -37.63 -11.14 26.54
N ASN A 352 -37.53 -12.46 26.73
CA ASN A 352 -36.37 -13.07 27.40
C ASN A 352 -35.18 -13.26 26.44
N GLU A 353 -35.43 -13.64 25.19
CA GLU A 353 -34.41 -13.63 24.13
C GLU A 353 -33.83 -12.22 23.98
N TYR A 354 -34.67 -11.19 23.77
CA TYR A 354 -34.22 -9.82 23.50
C TYR A 354 -33.27 -9.24 24.57
N TYR A 355 -33.50 -9.56 25.85
CA TYR A 355 -32.65 -9.10 26.95
C TYR A 355 -31.43 -9.97 27.26
N TYR A 356 -31.41 -11.25 26.89
CA TYR A 356 -30.19 -12.06 26.90
C TYR A 356 -29.30 -11.72 25.69
N TRP A 357 -29.91 -11.57 24.52
CA TRP A 357 -29.28 -11.17 23.26
C TRP A 357 -28.42 -9.93 23.49
N LEU A 358 -29.02 -8.80 23.90
CA LEU A 358 -28.33 -7.53 24.20
C LEU A 358 -27.16 -7.61 25.22
N SER A 359 -26.97 -8.71 25.94
CA SER A 359 -25.86 -8.92 26.88
C SER A 359 -24.77 -9.89 26.39
N GLU A 360 -25.05 -10.72 25.39
CA GLU A 360 -24.09 -11.63 24.75
C GLU A 360 -23.82 -11.30 23.27
N THR A 361 -24.50 -10.31 22.68
CA THR A 361 -24.36 -10.00 21.26
C THR A 361 -23.36 -8.90 20.93
N GLN A 362 -22.16 -9.34 20.57
CA GLN A 362 -21.20 -8.59 19.74
C GLN A 362 -21.61 -8.57 18.24
N PHE A 363 -22.92 -8.60 17.93
CA PHE A 363 -23.43 -8.80 16.57
C PHE A 363 -23.58 -7.50 15.76
N PHE A 364 -22.49 -7.17 15.06
CA PHE A 364 -22.50 -6.99 13.60
C PHE A 364 -23.35 -5.85 13.01
N ASP A 365 -22.86 -4.61 13.14
CA ASP A 365 -23.30 -3.51 12.27
C ASP A 365 -23.05 -3.83 10.79
N TRP A 366 -24.00 -3.48 9.92
CA TRP A 366 -23.74 -3.33 8.49
C TRP A 366 -23.24 -1.90 8.25
N ARG A 367 -21.97 -1.74 7.87
CA ARG A 367 -21.37 -0.44 7.58
C ARG A 367 -21.04 -0.35 6.10
N ILE A 368 -21.64 0.61 5.41
CA ILE A 368 -21.30 0.93 4.00
C ILE A 368 -20.06 1.83 4.04
N GLU A 369 -18.90 1.23 3.78
CA GLU A 369 -17.61 1.89 3.89
C GLU A 369 -17.21 2.61 2.59
N ASN A 370 -17.80 2.26 1.44
CA ASN A 370 -17.50 2.90 0.16
C ASN A 370 -18.67 2.85 -0.84
N ILE A 371 -18.71 3.81 -1.78
CA ILE A 371 -19.77 4.02 -2.77
C ILE A 371 -19.18 4.48 -4.12
N HIS A 372 -19.70 3.96 -5.23
CA HIS A 372 -19.25 4.30 -6.58
C HIS A 372 -20.42 4.43 -7.57
N ILE A 373 -20.51 5.56 -8.27
CA ILE A 373 -21.55 5.88 -9.27
C ILE A 373 -21.00 5.60 -10.68
N ALA A 374 -21.21 4.37 -11.15
CA ALA A 374 -20.72 3.92 -12.44
C ALA A 374 -21.39 4.60 -13.65
N ARG A 375 -22.68 4.95 -13.52
CA ARG A 375 -23.45 5.88 -14.36
C ARG A 375 -24.83 6.14 -13.76
N GLU A 376 -25.64 6.97 -14.41
CA GLU A 376 -27.06 7.13 -14.09
C GLU A 376 -27.73 5.74 -13.90
N ASN A 377 -28.41 5.56 -12.78
CA ASN A 377 -29.07 4.30 -12.37
C ASN A 377 -28.16 3.05 -12.25
N VAL A 378 -26.83 3.19 -12.21
CA VAL A 378 -25.89 2.10 -11.89
C VAL A 378 -24.93 2.53 -10.78
N PHE A 379 -25.16 2.00 -9.58
CA PHE A 379 -24.37 2.29 -8.38
C PHE A 379 -23.78 0.99 -7.83
N TYR A 380 -22.63 1.10 -7.19
CA TYR A 380 -22.03 0.02 -6.41
C TYR A 380 -21.85 0.49 -4.97
N LEU A 381 -22.27 -0.35 -4.03
CA LEU A 381 -22.13 -0.15 -2.59
C LEU A 381 -21.21 -1.25 -2.05
N TYR A 382 -20.19 -0.84 -1.30
CA TYR A 382 -19.32 -1.75 -0.57
C TYR A 382 -19.66 -1.69 0.92
N HIS A 383 -19.86 -2.85 1.54
CA HIS A 383 -20.07 -2.92 2.98
C HIS A 383 -19.16 -3.95 3.65
N ASN A 384 -18.89 -3.68 4.93
CA ASN A 384 -18.46 -4.68 5.88
C ASN A 384 -19.57 -4.97 6.88
N CYS A 385 -19.67 -6.23 7.26
CA CYS A 385 -20.18 -6.66 8.55
C CYS A 385 -19.23 -7.72 9.09
N THR A 386 -19.27 -8.00 10.38
CA THR A 386 -18.77 -9.28 10.91
C THR A 386 -19.90 -10.33 10.86
N ASP A 387 -19.55 -11.61 10.87
CA ASP A 387 -20.49 -12.74 11.01
C ASP A 387 -19.83 -13.88 11.80
N ARG A 388 -20.60 -14.86 12.31
CA ARG A 388 -20.05 -16.06 12.96
C ARG A 388 -19.66 -17.11 11.91
N LEU A 389 -18.46 -17.69 12.03
CA LEU A 389 -18.04 -18.79 11.16
C LEU A 389 -18.90 -20.04 11.44
N ILE A 390 -19.71 -20.44 10.46
CA ILE A 390 -20.46 -21.71 10.48
C ILE A 390 -19.70 -22.73 9.60
N GLU A 391 -19.08 -23.73 10.22
CA GLU A 391 -18.41 -24.82 9.52
C GLU A 391 -19.20 -26.12 9.69
N ASN A 392 -19.51 -26.81 8.57
CA ASN A 392 -20.24 -28.08 8.58
C ASN A 392 -21.57 -28.05 9.39
N GLY A 393 -22.24 -26.89 9.43
CA GLY A 393 -23.50 -26.68 10.17
C GLY A 393 -23.33 -26.45 11.67
N LYS A 394 -22.15 -26.01 12.13
CA LYS A 394 -21.89 -25.58 13.51
C LYS A 394 -21.14 -24.25 13.55
N GLU A 395 -21.55 -23.36 14.44
CA GLU A 395 -20.73 -22.21 14.81
C GLU A 395 -19.42 -22.68 15.46
N THR A 396 -18.28 -22.15 15.01
CA THR A 396 -16.96 -22.48 15.58
C THR A 396 -16.54 -21.53 16.71
N GLY A 397 -17.30 -20.46 16.95
CA GLY A 397 -17.01 -19.42 17.93
C GLY A 397 -16.05 -18.33 17.44
N GLY A 398 -15.65 -18.35 16.16
CA GLY A 398 -14.89 -17.27 15.53
C GLY A 398 -15.79 -16.24 14.85
N GLU A 399 -15.50 -14.95 15.06
CA GLU A 399 -16.00 -13.85 14.23
C GLU A 399 -15.19 -13.77 12.92
N VAL A 400 -15.84 -13.44 11.82
CA VAL A 400 -15.24 -13.29 10.48
C VAL A 400 -15.71 -11.98 9.88
N TYR A 401 -14.79 -11.19 9.31
CA TYR A 401 -15.14 -9.99 8.55
C TYR A 401 -15.67 -10.40 7.16
N ILE A 402 -16.95 -10.14 6.91
CA ILE A 402 -17.60 -10.31 5.62
C ILE A 402 -17.60 -8.98 4.87
N SER A 403 -16.71 -8.90 3.88
CA SER A 403 -16.73 -7.88 2.84
C SER A 403 -17.63 -8.33 1.68
N ALA A 404 -18.61 -7.52 1.30
CA ALA A 404 -19.47 -7.81 0.15
C ALA A 404 -19.89 -6.54 -0.62
N TYR A 405 -20.28 -6.74 -1.88
CA TYR A 405 -20.52 -5.68 -2.86
C TYR A 405 -21.90 -5.86 -3.50
N LEU A 406 -22.65 -4.77 -3.51
CA LEU A 406 -24.03 -4.71 -3.96
C LEU A 406 -24.12 -3.77 -5.17
N GLN A 407 -24.51 -4.32 -6.32
CA GLN A 407 -24.83 -3.56 -7.53
C GLN A 407 -26.29 -3.13 -7.48
N TYR A 408 -26.56 -1.84 -7.60
CA TYR A 408 -27.84 -1.32 -8.08
C TYR A 408 -27.76 -1.12 -9.59
N LYS A 409 -28.75 -1.61 -10.34
CA LYS A 409 -28.83 -1.45 -11.79
C LYS A 409 -30.29 -1.32 -12.19
N ASN A 410 -30.71 -0.14 -12.66
CA ASN A 410 -32.06 0.14 -13.16
C ASN A 410 -33.19 -0.32 -12.21
N GLY A 411 -33.18 0.15 -10.95
CA GLY A 411 -34.19 -0.19 -9.94
C GLY A 411 -34.03 -1.57 -9.29
N ASN A 412 -33.02 -2.35 -9.68
CA ASN A 412 -32.82 -3.71 -9.18
C ASN A 412 -31.49 -3.82 -8.42
N PHE A 413 -31.54 -4.42 -7.22
CA PHE A 413 -30.38 -4.73 -6.40
C PHE A 413 -29.92 -6.18 -6.60
N LYS A 414 -28.60 -6.37 -6.75
CA LYS A 414 -27.95 -7.66 -6.99
C LYS A 414 -26.60 -7.73 -6.27
N TRP A 415 -26.40 -8.78 -5.47
CA TRP A 415 -25.08 -9.11 -4.91
C TRP A 415 -24.14 -9.58 -6.03
N ILE A 416 -22.91 -9.05 -6.06
CA ILE A 416 -21.92 -9.40 -7.11
C ILE A 416 -20.69 -10.13 -6.54
N TYR A 417 -20.31 -9.86 -5.29
CA TYR A 417 -19.24 -10.53 -4.57
C TYR A 417 -19.54 -10.52 -3.08
N GLY A 418 -19.10 -11.56 -2.38
CA GLY A 418 -18.94 -11.62 -0.93
C GLY A 418 -17.89 -12.67 -0.58
N THR A 419 -17.23 -12.53 0.57
CA THR A 419 -16.29 -13.54 1.09
C THR A 419 -17.01 -14.88 1.33
N GLY A 420 -16.34 -16.01 1.07
CA GLY A 420 -16.92 -17.36 0.97
C GLY A 420 -17.51 -18.01 2.24
N VAL A 421 -17.97 -17.24 3.22
CA VAL A 421 -18.79 -17.73 4.34
C VAL A 421 -20.26 -17.72 3.93
N SER A 422 -21.03 -18.74 4.30
CA SER A 422 -22.46 -18.87 3.96
C SER A 422 -23.34 -17.90 4.76
N HIS A 423 -23.24 -16.60 4.50
CA HIS A 423 -24.04 -15.57 5.16
C HIS A 423 -25.54 -15.77 4.89
N ALA A 424 -26.35 -15.79 5.96
CA ALA A 424 -27.77 -16.13 5.94
C ALA A 424 -28.69 -15.12 5.20
N GLY A 425 -28.14 -14.23 4.37
CA GLY A 425 -28.88 -13.29 3.51
C GLY A 425 -28.41 -13.24 2.06
N VAL A 426 -27.43 -14.06 1.65
CA VAL A 426 -26.83 -14.01 0.32
C VAL A 426 -26.81 -15.42 -0.29
N THR A 427 -27.90 -15.80 -0.96
CA THR A 427 -28.12 -17.14 -1.53
C THR A 427 -27.50 -17.34 -2.93
N ASP A 428 -27.08 -16.26 -3.59
CA ASP A 428 -26.78 -16.25 -5.02
C ASP A 428 -25.27 -16.13 -5.34
N LEU A 429 -24.38 -16.18 -4.33
CA LEU A 429 -22.94 -16.20 -4.53
C LEU A 429 -22.45 -17.60 -4.94
N SER A 430 -22.02 -17.74 -6.19
CA SER A 430 -21.63 -19.03 -6.77
C SER A 430 -20.14 -19.39 -6.60
N ASN A 431 -19.44 -18.82 -5.62
CA ASN A 431 -17.97 -18.86 -5.53
C ASN A 431 -17.47 -19.08 -4.09
N GLU A 432 -17.72 -20.28 -3.55
CA GLU A 432 -17.31 -20.70 -2.19
C GLU A 432 -15.78 -20.85 -2.01
N SER A 433 -14.99 -20.79 -3.08
CA SER A 433 -13.59 -21.27 -3.11
C SER A 433 -12.50 -20.25 -2.78
N TRP A 434 -12.83 -19.09 -2.19
CA TRP A 434 -11.91 -17.95 -2.07
C TRP A 434 -11.83 -17.42 -0.63
N VAL A 435 -10.82 -17.88 0.11
CA VAL A 435 -10.51 -17.38 1.47
C VAL A 435 -8.99 -17.15 1.61
N ASP A 436 -8.54 -15.97 1.21
CA ASP A 436 -7.14 -15.52 1.40
C ASP A 436 -7.01 -14.84 2.77
N TRP A 437 -6.86 -15.68 3.81
CA TRP A 437 -6.84 -15.28 5.23
C TRP A 437 -5.79 -14.21 5.60
N ALA A 438 -4.83 -13.91 4.71
CA ALA A 438 -3.77 -12.93 4.96
C ALA A 438 -4.11 -11.50 4.48
N SER A 439 -5.15 -11.32 3.64
CA SER A 439 -5.36 -10.07 2.86
C SER A 439 -6.68 -9.33 3.17
N PHE A 440 -7.41 -9.72 4.22
CA PHE A 440 -8.74 -9.18 4.58
C PHE A 440 -8.69 -7.82 5.29
N GLY A 441 -8.22 -6.79 4.56
CA GLY A 441 -8.55 -5.39 4.85
C GLY A 441 -9.76 -4.92 4.03
N PRO A 442 -10.30 -3.72 4.32
CA PRO A 442 -11.41 -3.17 3.56
C PRO A 442 -11.07 -2.92 2.08
N ALA A 443 -12.10 -2.74 1.26
CA ALA A 443 -11.94 -2.20 -0.09
C ALA A 443 -11.48 -0.74 0.02
N LEU A 444 -10.31 -0.44 -0.54
CA LEU A 444 -9.71 0.89 -0.45
C LEU A 444 -10.06 1.74 -1.69
N GLY A 445 -9.94 1.13 -2.88
CA GLY A 445 -10.31 1.72 -4.16
C GLY A 445 -11.33 0.87 -4.94
N PHE A 446 -12.14 1.52 -5.76
CA PHE A 446 -13.19 0.89 -6.56
C PHE A 446 -13.36 1.64 -7.90
N ALA A 447 -13.46 0.91 -9.01
CA ALA A 447 -13.84 1.49 -10.30
C ALA A 447 -14.67 0.54 -11.17
N SER A 448 -15.40 1.13 -12.12
CA SER A 448 -16.22 0.41 -13.10
C SER A 448 -15.88 0.84 -14.53
N SER A 449 -15.84 -0.10 -15.48
CA SER A 449 -15.56 0.23 -16.88
C SER A 449 -16.68 1.06 -17.51
N ARG A 450 -16.34 2.18 -18.15
CA ARG A 450 -17.31 2.95 -18.96
C ARG A 450 -17.88 2.10 -20.11
N GLN A 451 -17.06 1.21 -20.69
CA GLN A 451 -17.41 0.39 -21.87
C GLN A 451 -18.16 -0.90 -21.55
N ASN A 452 -17.89 -1.53 -20.41
CA ASN A 452 -18.58 -2.73 -19.94
C ASN A 452 -19.19 -2.46 -18.56
N GLU A 453 -20.52 -2.27 -18.53
CA GLU A 453 -21.28 -1.96 -17.31
C GLU A 453 -21.24 -3.03 -16.22
N ASP A 454 -20.85 -4.27 -16.55
CA ASP A 454 -20.66 -5.39 -15.61
C ASP A 454 -19.16 -5.70 -15.35
N MET A 455 -18.24 -4.85 -15.80
CA MET A 455 -16.82 -4.90 -15.42
C MET A 455 -16.51 -3.92 -14.28
N VAL A 456 -15.96 -4.48 -13.21
CA VAL A 456 -15.57 -3.77 -11.98
C VAL A 456 -14.17 -4.21 -11.56
N ALA A 457 -13.37 -3.25 -11.08
CA ALA A 457 -12.11 -3.48 -10.40
C ALA A 457 -12.19 -2.96 -8.96
N VAL A 458 -11.60 -3.67 -8.01
CA VAL A 458 -11.57 -3.28 -6.58
C VAL A 458 -10.19 -3.58 -6.00
N SER A 459 -9.63 -2.67 -5.21
CA SER A 459 -8.35 -2.86 -4.53
C SER A 459 -8.51 -3.07 -3.01
N THR A 460 -7.63 -3.85 -2.41
CA THR A 460 -7.62 -4.17 -0.96
C THR A 460 -6.21 -4.04 -0.38
N MET A 461 -6.05 -4.34 0.91
CA MET A 461 -4.76 -4.41 1.59
C MET A 461 -3.74 -5.44 1.03
N GLY A 462 -4.09 -6.22 0.00
CA GLY A 462 -3.16 -7.21 -0.58
C GLY A 462 -3.31 -7.52 -2.07
N THR A 463 -4.32 -6.99 -2.77
CA THR A 463 -4.51 -7.27 -4.21
C THR A 463 -5.48 -6.30 -4.91
N VAL A 464 -5.55 -6.38 -6.23
CA VAL A 464 -6.72 -5.94 -7.02
C VAL A 464 -7.53 -7.18 -7.42
N TYR A 465 -8.85 -7.11 -7.31
CA TYR A 465 -9.78 -8.05 -7.92
C TYR A 465 -10.44 -7.42 -9.14
N VAL A 466 -10.63 -8.19 -10.21
CA VAL A 466 -11.37 -7.75 -11.40
C VAL A 466 -12.44 -8.77 -11.76
N THR A 467 -13.66 -8.30 -12.02
CA THR A 467 -14.72 -9.05 -12.71
C THR A 467 -14.99 -8.42 -14.08
N GLU A 468 -15.41 -9.22 -15.05
CA GLU A 468 -15.84 -8.75 -16.38
C GLU A 468 -17.35 -9.03 -16.63
N ASP A 469 -18.06 -9.63 -15.66
CA ASP A 469 -19.46 -10.09 -15.80
C ASP A 469 -20.32 -9.98 -14.51
N CYS A 470 -19.80 -9.30 -13.48
CA CYS A 470 -20.34 -9.25 -12.12
C CYS A 470 -20.77 -10.61 -11.52
N LYS A 471 -20.03 -11.70 -11.81
CA LYS A 471 -20.22 -13.04 -11.21
C LYS A 471 -18.90 -13.73 -10.90
N THR A 472 -17.93 -13.57 -11.80
CA THR A 472 -16.59 -14.17 -11.71
C THR A 472 -15.57 -13.09 -11.39
N PHE A 473 -14.94 -13.20 -10.22
CA PHE A 473 -13.89 -12.27 -9.78
C PHE A 473 -12.53 -12.99 -9.86
N SER A 474 -11.52 -12.28 -10.36
CA SER A 474 -10.14 -12.78 -10.47
C SER A 474 -9.20 -11.91 -9.66
N GLN A 475 -8.43 -12.52 -8.75
CA GLN A 475 -7.29 -11.90 -8.08
C GLN A 475 -6.20 -11.53 -9.12
N ARG A 476 -5.53 -10.39 -8.96
CA ARG A 476 -4.62 -9.82 -9.97
C ARG A 476 -3.17 -9.60 -9.52
N HIS A 477 -2.83 -9.90 -8.27
CA HIS A 477 -1.47 -9.71 -7.72
C HIS A 477 -0.51 -10.86 -8.05
N CYS A 478 -0.72 -12.03 -7.45
CA CYS A 478 0.12 -13.21 -7.66
C CYS A 478 -0.75 -14.40 -8.08
N THR A 479 -0.11 -15.50 -8.48
CA THR A 479 -0.79 -16.77 -8.71
C THR A 479 -0.13 -17.85 -7.87
N LEU A 480 -0.93 -18.50 -7.02
CA LEU A 480 -0.50 -19.67 -6.26
C LEU A 480 -0.45 -20.87 -7.22
N GLY A 481 0.75 -21.40 -7.38
CA GLY A 481 1.07 -22.61 -8.12
C GLY A 481 0.93 -23.86 -7.24
N LYS A 482 1.77 -24.85 -7.54
CA LYS A 482 1.67 -26.17 -6.90
C LYS A 482 2.14 -26.12 -5.45
N LYS A 483 1.51 -26.93 -4.61
CA LYS A 483 2.10 -27.36 -3.34
C LYS A 483 3.37 -28.14 -3.63
N VAL A 484 4.46 -27.80 -2.93
CA VAL A 484 5.76 -28.46 -3.03
C VAL A 484 6.16 -29.09 -1.69
N GLU A 485 7.13 -30.00 -1.75
CA GLU A 485 7.78 -30.57 -0.58
C GLU A 485 9.24 -30.11 -0.58
N VAL A 486 9.67 -29.46 0.49
CA VAL A 486 11.06 -29.04 0.72
C VAL A 486 11.72 -29.99 1.73
N THR A 487 13.06 -30.06 1.71
CA THR A 487 13.83 -30.85 2.68
C THR A 487 14.73 -29.92 3.48
N ALA A 488 14.45 -29.80 4.77
CA ALA A 488 15.23 -29.03 5.72
C ALA A 488 16.34 -29.90 6.34
N ASN A 489 17.52 -29.35 6.61
CA ASN A 489 18.68 -30.05 7.20
C ASN A 489 19.44 -29.18 8.20
N ASP A 490 19.87 -29.77 9.32
CA ASP A 490 20.51 -29.09 10.45
C ASP A 490 22.04 -28.90 10.32
N GLY A 491 22.64 -29.40 9.25
CA GLY A 491 24.09 -29.41 9.01
C GLY A 491 24.85 -30.53 9.72
N ASN A 492 24.20 -31.29 10.60
CA ASN A 492 24.76 -32.45 11.31
C ASN A 492 24.27 -33.79 10.72
N GLY A 493 23.42 -33.75 9.70
CA GLY A 493 22.87 -34.92 9.01
C GLY A 493 21.48 -35.33 9.47
N HIS A 494 20.76 -34.48 10.21
CA HIS A 494 19.32 -34.65 10.42
C HIS A 494 18.53 -33.97 9.29
N GLU A 495 17.53 -34.65 8.76
CA GLU A 495 16.70 -34.15 7.65
C GLU A 495 15.20 -34.30 7.95
N GLN A 496 14.41 -33.31 7.52
CA GLN A 496 12.95 -33.33 7.60
C GLN A 496 12.34 -32.86 6.29
N LYS A 497 11.43 -33.67 5.73
CA LYS A 497 10.54 -33.26 4.64
C LYS A 497 9.39 -32.41 5.19
N VAL A 498 9.12 -31.29 4.54
CA VAL A 498 8.09 -30.32 4.93
C VAL A 498 7.29 -29.92 3.70
N SER A 499 5.96 -29.99 3.78
CA SER A 499 5.05 -29.47 2.73
C SER A 499 3.92 -28.60 3.29
N GLU A 500 3.87 -28.39 4.60
CA GLU A 500 2.94 -27.55 5.35
C GLU A 500 3.68 -26.90 6.53
N VAL A 501 3.25 -25.71 6.94
CA VAL A 501 3.78 -24.97 8.09
C VAL A 501 2.70 -24.81 9.19
N GLU A 502 2.89 -23.89 10.14
CA GLU A 502 1.87 -23.55 11.14
C GLU A 502 0.52 -23.22 10.47
N TRP A 503 -0.58 -23.50 11.19
CA TRP A 503 -1.95 -23.36 10.68
C TRP A 503 -2.28 -24.25 9.47
N GLY A 504 -1.42 -25.22 9.12
CA GLY A 504 -1.63 -26.17 8.02
C GLY A 504 -1.43 -25.54 6.63
N ILE A 505 -0.89 -24.32 6.56
CA ILE A 505 -0.67 -23.59 5.31
C ILE A 505 0.35 -24.39 4.47
N PRO A 506 0.02 -24.83 3.24
CA PRO A 506 0.96 -25.60 2.43
C PRO A 506 2.09 -24.72 1.89
N VAL A 507 3.27 -25.30 1.67
CA VAL A 507 4.35 -24.61 0.95
C VAL A 507 3.97 -24.58 -0.54
N HIS A 508 3.54 -23.42 -1.04
CA HIS A 508 3.18 -23.19 -2.44
C HIS A 508 4.26 -22.42 -3.18
N GLU A 509 4.50 -22.80 -4.44
CA GLU A 509 5.11 -21.91 -5.43
C GLU A 509 4.20 -20.69 -5.66
N SER A 510 4.73 -19.47 -5.65
CA SER A 510 4.05 -18.26 -6.15
C SER A 510 4.70 -17.76 -7.45
N THR A 511 3.89 -17.17 -8.34
CA THR A 511 4.37 -16.34 -9.46
C THR A 511 3.85 -14.91 -9.31
N THR A 512 4.70 -13.93 -9.57
CA THR A 512 4.29 -12.51 -9.65
C THR A 512 3.51 -12.21 -10.93
N ASN A 513 2.55 -11.27 -10.85
CA ASN A 513 1.98 -10.59 -12.02
C ASN A 513 2.34 -9.09 -12.10
N GLY A 514 3.16 -8.56 -11.19
CA GLY A 514 3.81 -7.23 -11.34
C GLY A 514 3.33 -6.11 -10.42
N ILE A 515 2.15 -6.26 -9.82
CA ILE A 515 1.64 -5.37 -8.77
C ILE A 515 2.09 -5.91 -7.42
N ASN A 516 3.33 -5.58 -7.04
CA ASN A 516 4.02 -6.23 -5.92
C ASN A 516 4.54 -5.20 -4.92
N VAL A 517 4.25 -5.45 -3.65
CA VAL A 517 4.72 -4.69 -2.50
C VAL A 517 5.87 -5.44 -1.84
N GLN A 518 7.10 -5.12 -2.23
CA GLN A 518 8.32 -5.77 -1.71
C GLN A 518 9.49 -4.78 -1.61
N THR A 519 9.69 -4.20 -0.43
CA THR A 519 10.97 -3.54 -0.11
C THR A 519 12.04 -4.63 0.02
N THR A 520 12.92 -4.70 -0.98
CA THR A 520 13.98 -5.72 -1.05
C THR A 520 15.28 -5.18 -0.45
N TYR A 521 15.71 -5.74 0.68
CA TYR A 521 16.99 -5.38 1.31
C TYR A 521 18.21 -5.95 0.57
N LYS A 522 18.06 -7.11 -0.08
CA LYS A 522 19.12 -7.80 -0.82
C LYS A 522 18.57 -8.97 -1.66
N THR A 523 19.13 -9.20 -2.84
CA THR A 523 18.97 -10.46 -3.59
C THR A 523 20.33 -11.13 -3.72
N VAL A 524 20.38 -12.46 -3.54
CA VAL A 524 21.60 -13.26 -3.68
C VAL A 524 21.35 -14.51 -4.53
N THR A 525 22.38 -14.94 -5.25
CA THR A 525 22.40 -16.16 -6.07
C THR A 525 23.36 -17.17 -5.45
N ASP A 526 22.98 -18.45 -5.46
CA ASP A 526 23.85 -19.52 -4.98
C ASP A 526 25.09 -19.63 -5.90
N PRO A 527 26.32 -19.53 -5.37
CA PRO A 527 27.54 -19.65 -6.16
C PRO A 527 27.75 -21.05 -6.76
N PHE A 528 26.97 -22.05 -6.36
CA PHE A 528 26.99 -23.43 -6.86
C PHE A 528 25.80 -23.77 -7.77
N ASP A 529 24.66 -23.06 -7.69
CA ASP A 529 23.55 -23.18 -8.64
C ASP A 529 22.91 -21.82 -8.99
N LYS A 530 23.15 -21.34 -10.21
CA LYS A 530 22.57 -20.10 -10.75
C LYS A 530 21.03 -20.06 -10.81
N ASN A 531 20.34 -21.20 -10.67
CA ASN A 531 18.88 -21.25 -10.61
C ASN A 531 18.35 -21.03 -9.19
N HIS A 532 19.22 -21.15 -8.19
CA HIS A 532 18.89 -21.01 -6.77
C HIS A 532 19.15 -19.56 -6.32
N LEU A 533 18.08 -18.88 -5.91
CA LEU A 533 18.05 -17.46 -5.55
C LEU A 533 17.37 -17.26 -4.19
N LEU A 534 17.84 -16.29 -3.42
CA LEU A 534 17.12 -15.78 -2.24
C LEU A 534 16.97 -14.27 -2.30
N MET A 535 15.85 -13.76 -1.77
CA MET A 535 15.52 -12.34 -1.72
C MET A 535 15.03 -11.96 -0.32
N ALA A 536 15.81 -11.13 0.36
CA ALA A 536 15.54 -10.57 1.68
C ALA A 536 14.58 -9.38 1.56
N CYS A 537 13.48 -9.43 2.30
CA CYS A 537 12.38 -8.47 2.22
C CYS A 537 11.99 -7.93 3.59
N THR A 538 11.39 -6.74 3.61
CA THR A 538 10.50 -6.29 4.71
C THR A 538 9.23 -7.16 4.73
N ASP A 539 8.57 -7.23 5.90
CA ASP A 539 7.25 -7.80 6.21
C ASP A 539 7.02 -9.31 6.01
N ILE A 540 7.49 -9.85 4.88
CA ILE A 540 7.37 -11.26 4.52
C ILE A 540 8.67 -12.05 4.79
N GLY A 541 9.66 -11.41 5.40
CA GLY A 541 10.95 -11.96 5.81
C GLY A 541 11.84 -12.38 4.63
N LEU A 542 11.69 -13.63 4.20
CA LEU A 542 12.59 -14.25 3.24
C LEU A 542 11.87 -15.23 2.32
N ILE A 543 12.23 -15.15 1.04
CA ILE A 543 11.71 -15.96 -0.06
C ILE A 543 12.88 -16.53 -0.88
N GLN A 544 12.69 -17.74 -1.42
CA GLN A 544 13.68 -18.45 -2.22
C GLN A 544 13.07 -19.03 -3.50
N SER A 545 13.88 -19.18 -4.55
CA SER A 545 13.52 -19.77 -5.84
C SER A 545 14.55 -20.82 -6.25
N PHE A 546 14.11 -21.92 -6.88
CA PHE A 546 14.96 -23.00 -7.38
C PHE A 546 14.97 -23.11 -8.93
N ASN A 547 14.40 -22.14 -9.65
CA ASN A 547 14.24 -22.20 -11.11
C ASN A 547 14.61 -20.90 -11.84
N GLY A 548 15.45 -20.08 -11.21
CA GLY A 548 15.90 -18.78 -11.74
C GLY A 548 14.88 -17.66 -11.53
N GLY A 549 14.09 -17.73 -10.45
CA GLY A 549 13.14 -16.68 -10.06
C GLY A 549 11.77 -16.74 -10.73
N LYS A 550 11.42 -17.85 -11.40
CA LYS A 550 10.13 -18.00 -12.09
C LYS A 550 9.00 -18.33 -11.12
N THR A 551 9.30 -19.16 -10.11
CA THR A 551 8.45 -19.37 -8.94
C THR A 551 9.26 -19.16 -7.67
N TRP A 552 8.59 -18.77 -6.59
CA TRP A 552 9.19 -18.53 -5.28
C TRP A 552 8.41 -19.22 -4.17
N ILE A 553 9.07 -19.50 -3.04
CA ILE A 553 8.47 -20.03 -1.81
C ILE A 553 9.05 -19.31 -0.61
N HIS A 554 8.33 -19.26 0.51
CA HIS A 554 8.88 -18.70 1.76
C HIS A 554 10.01 -19.57 2.33
N SER A 555 11.03 -18.90 2.84
CA SER A 555 12.25 -19.43 3.47
C SER A 555 12.21 -19.11 4.97
N LEU A 556 11.10 -19.52 5.62
CA LEU A 556 10.72 -19.14 6.98
C LEU A 556 10.56 -20.35 7.91
N LEU A 557 11.27 -21.45 7.65
CA LEU A 557 11.46 -22.52 8.63
C LEU A 557 12.66 -22.20 9.52
N SER A 558 12.56 -22.55 10.79
CA SER A 558 13.68 -22.55 11.73
C SER A 558 13.99 -23.98 12.17
N TRP A 559 15.27 -24.32 12.33
CA TRP A 559 15.64 -25.63 12.86
C TRP A 559 15.86 -25.56 14.38
N LYS A 560 15.11 -26.37 15.13
CA LYS A 560 15.10 -26.36 16.60
C LYS A 560 14.79 -27.76 17.14
N ASP A 561 15.48 -28.16 18.21
CA ASP A 561 15.24 -29.38 18.98
C ASP A 561 15.08 -30.68 18.14
N GLY A 562 15.76 -30.74 16.98
CA GLY A 562 15.75 -31.89 16.07
C GLY A 562 14.65 -31.85 14.99
N LYS A 563 14.00 -30.70 14.76
CA LYS A 563 12.94 -30.51 13.76
C LYS A 563 13.05 -29.20 13.01
N ALA A 564 12.44 -29.15 11.83
CA ALA A 564 12.04 -27.91 11.18
C ALA A 564 10.67 -27.47 11.71
N GLU A 565 10.62 -26.28 12.30
CA GLU A 565 9.42 -25.64 12.87
C GLU A 565 9.30 -24.20 12.34
N PRO A 566 8.09 -23.62 12.20
CA PRO A 566 7.89 -22.26 11.67
C PRO A 566 8.69 -21.21 12.43
N MET A 567 9.27 -20.25 11.71
CA MET A 567 10.07 -19.19 12.33
C MET A 567 9.19 -18.32 13.25
N SER A 568 9.66 -18.12 14.49
CA SER A 568 8.95 -17.33 15.50
C SER A 568 8.76 -15.87 15.05
N SER A 569 7.64 -15.24 15.47
CA SER A 569 7.32 -13.84 15.16
C SER A 569 8.42 -12.84 15.54
N TYR A 570 9.24 -13.14 16.56
CA TYR A 570 10.44 -12.37 16.91
C TYR A 570 11.50 -12.25 15.80
N TYR A 571 11.40 -13.06 14.73
CA TYR A 571 12.33 -13.07 13.59
C TYR A 571 11.65 -13.10 12.21
N ARG A 572 10.32 -13.28 12.13
CA ARG A 572 9.62 -13.62 10.88
C ARG A 572 9.29 -12.43 9.96
N ASN A 573 9.30 -11.19 10.46
CA ASN A 573 8.86 -10.02 9.69
C ASN A 573 9.89 -9.59 8.62
N THR A 574 11.15 -9.31 8.99
CA THR A 574 12.13 -8.76 8.05
C THR A 574 13.42 -9.56 8.04
N CYS A 575 13.92 -9.88 6.84
CA CYS A 575 15.30 -10.28 6.62
C CYS A 575 16.09 -9.07 6.08
N TYR A 576 17.12 -8.64 6.80
CA TYR A 576 17.88 -7.42 6.48
C TYR A 576 19.13 -7.68 5.64
N ASP A 577 19.70 -8.90 5.71
CA ASP A 577 20.94 -9.22 5.00
C ASP A 577 21.10 -10.74 4.81
N LEU A 578 21.76 -11.13 3.71
CA LEU A 578 21.97 -12.50 3.26
C LEU A 578 23.35 -12.66 2.62
N ILE A 579 24.07 -13.74 2.93
CA ILE A 579 25.32 -14.09 2.25
C ILE A 579 25.41 -15.62 2.10
N PHE A 580 25.61 -16.11 0.88
CA PHE A 580 26.04 -17.50 0.63
C PHE A 580 27.53 -17.69 1.00
N ASP A 581 27.87 -18.83 1.60
CA ASP A 581 29.27 -19.21 1.79
C ASP A 581 29.90 -19.63 0.45
N LYS A 582 30.76 -18.79 -0.12
CA LYS A 582 31.36 -18.99 -1.46
C LYS A 582 32.23 -20.27 -1.59
N GLU A 583 32.50 -20.96 -0.49
CA GLU A 583 33.33 -22.17 -0.41
C GLU A 583 32.55 -23.39 0.12
N ARG A 584 31.32 -23.22 0.61
CA ARG A 584 30.51 -24.30 1.22
C ARG A 584 29.10 -24.31 0.64
N GLN A 585 28.88 -25.21 -0.31
CA GLN A 585 27.57 -25.46 -0.93
C GLN A 585 26.49 -25.70 0.15
N GLY A 586 25.31 -25.10 -0.04
CA GLY A 586 24.18 -25.19 0.89
C GLY A 586 24.30 -24.32 2.14
N VAL A 587 25.45 -23.71 2.44
CA VAL A 587 25.61 -22.86 3.63
C VAL A 587 25.26 -21.41 3.30
N VAL A 588 24.29 -20.87 4.03
CA VAL A 588 23.83 -19.48 3.89
C VAL A 588 23.75 -18.83 5.27
N TYR A 589 24.08 -17.54 5.33
CA TYR A 589 23.94 -16.72 6.53
C TYR A 589 22.85 -15.68 6.30
N GLY A 590 22.10 -15.36 7.36
CA GLY A 590 21.02 -14.38 7.31
C GLY A 590 20.94 -13.51 8.57
N ILE A 591 20.36 -12.33 8.43
CA ILE A 591 20.08 -11.38 9.52
C ILE A 591 18.57 -11.12 9.57
N PHE A 592 17.93 -11.39 10.70
CA PHE A 592 16.46 -11.43 10.82
C PHE A 592 15.93 -10.69 12.06
N SER A 593 14.72 -10.12 11.98
CA SER A 593 13.95 -9.63 13.14
C SER A 593 12.42 -9.64 12.89
N GLY A 594 11.66 -9.58 13.98
CA GLY A 594 10.24 -9.22 13.98
C GLY A 594 9.99 -7.71 13.84
N THR A 595 11.03 -6.87 13.90
CA THR A 595 10.96 -5.42 13.72
C THR A 595 11.01 -5.04 12.24
N HIS A 596 10.28 -3.97 11.91
CA HIS A 596 10.02 -3.41 10.59
C HIS A 596 10.97 -2.25 10.22
N ASP A 597 11.20 -2.03 8.92
CA ASP A 597 11.86 -0.88 8.26
C ASP A 597 13.17 -0.30 8.87
N ALA A 598 13.91 -1.08 9.66
CA ALA A 598 15.21 -0.65 10.17
C ALA A 598 16.32 -0.66 9.10
N PRO A 599 17.38 0.15 9.24
CA PRO A 599 17.57 1.24 10.20
C PRO A 599 17.09 2.59 9.64
N TYR A 600 16.22 2.62 8.62
CA TYR A 600 15.92 3.84 7.85
C TYR A 600 15.28 4.96 8.70
N PHE A 601 14.47 4.60 9.70
CA PHE A 601 13.83 5.53 10.64
C PHE A 601 14.27 5.21 12.08
N PRO A 602 15.38 5.78 12.59
CA PRO A 602 16.01 5.34 13.84
C PRO A 602 15.22 5.72 15.12
N THR A 603 14.17 4.95 15.42
CA THR A 603 13.30 5.15 16.59
C THR A 603 13.89 4.60 17.90
N THR A 604 13.32 5.03 19.04
CA THR A 604 13.69 4.47 20.35
C THR A 604 13.26 3.01 20.55
N ASP A 605 12.38 2.48 19.70
CA ASP A 605 11.94 1.09 19.75
C ASP A 605 12.90 0.14 19.01
N PHE A 606 13.70 0.62 18.06
CA PHE A 606 14.82 -0.15 17.49
C PHE A 606 15.89 -0.48 18.54
N LEU A 607 16.07 0.39 19.55
CA LEU A 607 16.93 0.11 20.73
C LEU A 607 16.34 -0.95 21.67
N ARG A 608 15.09 -1.36 21.44
CA ARG A 608 14.36 -2.41 22.17
C ARG A 608 14.05 -3.62 21.29
N ALA A 609 14.40 -3.57 20.01
CA ALA A 609 14.14 -4.61 19.04
C ALA A 609 15.13 -5.78 19.19
N THR A 610 14.65 -6.98 18.91
CA THR A 610 15.44 -8.21 18.97
C THR A 610 15.55 -8.80 17.58
N GLY A 611 16.77 -9.05 17.13
CA GLY A 611 17.03 -9.87 15.95
C GLY A 611 18.08 -10.93 16.18
N ALA A 612 18.35 -11.69 15.13
CA ALA A 612 19.24 -12.84 15.16
C ALA A 612 20.19 -12.86 13.96
N PHE A 613 21.38 -13.39 14.21
CA PHE A 613 22.20 -14.02 13.19
C PHE A 613 21.66 -15.43 12.96
N ALA A 614 21.56 -15.86 11.70
CA ALA A 614 21.00 -17.16 11.34
C ALA A 614 21.92 -17.88 10.36
N ILE A 615 21.92 -19.21 10.43
CA ILE A 615 22.69 -20.08 9.55
C ILE A 615 21.76 -21.14 8.98
N SER A 616 21.75 -21.29 7.65
CA SER A 616 21.20 -22.45 6.97
C SER A 616 22.34 -23.37 6.51
N TYR A 617 22.05 -24.67 6.44
CA TYR A 617 22.89 -25.72 5.85
C TYR A 617 22.19 -26.44 4.68
N ASP A 618 21.01 -25.96 4.29
CA ASP A 618 20.08 -26.55 3.30
C ASP A 618 19.70 -25.55 2.19
N GLY A 619 20.59 -24.59 1.92
CA GLY A 619 20.42 -23.54 0.91
C GLY A 619 19.54 -22.36 1.35
N GLY A 620 18.96 -22.41 2.54
CA GLY A 620 17.99 -21.43 3.05
C GLY A 620 16.61 -22.01 3.27
N THR A 621 16.42 -23.31 3.08
CA THR A 621 15.15 -23.99 3.38
C THR A 621 14.79 -23.91 4.86
N SER A 622 15.76 -24.01 5.77
CA SER A 622 15.58 -23.79 7.20
C SER A 622 16.77 -23.11 7.89
N TRP A 623 16.48 -22.42 9.00
CA TRP A 623 17.41 -21.50 9.66
C TRP A 623 17.67 -21.85 11.12
N THR A 624 18.94 -22.06 11.46
CA THR A 624 19.44 -22.18 12.83
C THR A 624 19.69 -20.78 13.40
N MET A 625 18.77 -20.29 14.24
CA MET A 625 18.81 -18.93 14.79
C MET A 625 19.79 -18.79 15.97
N ARG A 626 20.45 -17.61 16.07
CA ARG A 626 21.35 -17.21 17.16
C ARG A 626 21.11 -15.75 17.55
N SER A 627 20.78 -15.50 18.82
CA SER A 627 20.69 -14.14 19.36
C SER A 627 22.06 -13.47 19.33
N ILE A 628 22.14 -12.20 18.90
CA ILE A 628 23.41 -11.46 18.79
C ILE A 628 24.11 -11.30 20.15
N ARG A 629 23.33 -11.20 21.24
CA ARG A 629 23.82 -11.11 22.60
C ARG A 629 22.87 -11.79 23.58
N ALA A 630 23.42 -12.46 24.59
CA ALA A 630 22.60 -13.09 25.62
C ALA A 630 21.95 -12.03 26.53
N LYS A 631 20.61 -12.10 26.65
CA LYS A 631 19.73 -11.29 27.53
C LYS A 631 19.49 -9.83 27.18
N ASP A 632 20.12 -9.30 26.13
CA ASP A 632 19.91 -7.92 25.66
C ASP A 632 19.18 -7.95 24.31
N ASN A 633 18.22 -7.05 24.13
CA ASN A 633 17.56 -6.83 22.84
C ASN A 633 18.52 -6.06 21.95
N VAL A 634 18.96 -6.69 20.85
CA VAL A 634 19.89 -6.10 19.89
C VAL A 634 19.35 -6.36 18.49
N LEU A 635 19.24 -5.30 17.68
CA LEU A 635 18.77 -5.36 16.31
C LEU A 635 19.96 -5.34 15.32
N PRO A 636 20.38 -6.49 14.77
CA PRO A 636 21.29 -6.54 13.64
C PRO A 636 20.59 -6.15 12.34
N TYR A 637 21.27 -5.43 11.44
CA TYR A 637 20.70 -4.99 10.15
C TYR A 637 21.65 -5.11 8.94
N ARG A 638 22.96 -5.36 9.13
CA ARG A 638 23.88 -5.76 8.04
C ARG A 638 24.96 -6.71 8.57
N MET A 639 25.56 -7.49 7.67
CA MET A 639 26.75 -8.29 7.96
C MET A 639 27.74 -8.33 6.80
N ASP A 640 29.01 -8.61 7.11
CA ASP A 640 30.05 -8.96 6.14
C ASP A 640 30.94 -10.10 6.67
N ILE A 641 31.65 -10.79 5.77
CA ILE A 641 32.40 -12.02 6.07
C ILE A 641 33.83 -11.93 5.53
N ASP A 642 34.80 -11.91 6.44
CA ASP A 642 36.19 -12.18 6.10
C ASP A 642 36.44 -13.69 6.02
N TYR A 643 37.08 -14.12 4.93
CA TYR A 643 37.34 -15.52 4.59
C TYR A 643 38.83 -15.82 4.81
N THR A 644 39.14 -16.49 5.92
CA THR A 644 40.51 -16.80 6.31
C THR A 644 40.79 -18.30 6.22
N GLU A 645 42.07 -18.69 6.10
CA GLU A 645 42.52 -20.09 6.17
C GLU A 645 42.07 -20.84 7.44
N LYS A 646 41.65 -20.12 8.48
CA LYS A 646 41.22 -20.67 9.78
C LYS A 646 39.70 -20.72 9.96
N GLY A 647 38.93 -20.25 8.98
CA GLY A 647 37.48 -20.11 9.07
C GLY A 647 36.99 -18.70 8.73
N ARG A 648 35.71 -18.46 9.01
CA ARG A 648 35.03 -17.20 8.69
C ARG A 648 35.04 -16.28 9.91
N THR A 649 35.33 -14.99 9.70
CA THR A 649 35.08 -13.95 10.70
C THR A 649 33.91 -13.11 10.22
N PHE A 650 32.83 -13.08 10.99
CA PHE A 650 31.64 -12.30 10.68
C PHE A 650 31.70 -10.97 11.40
N TYR A 651 31.34 -9.90 10.70
CA TYR A 651 31.18 -8.55 11.24
C TYR A 651 29.71 -8.17 11.10
N ILE A 652 29.02 -7.88 12.21
CA ILE A 652 27.57 -7.65 12.23
C ILE A 652 27.30 -6.23 12.75
N ALA A 653 26.66 -5.40 11.92
CA ALA A 653 26.22 -4.06 12.29
C ALA A 653 24.91 -4.12 13.07
N THR A 654 24.81 -3.36 14.16
CA THR A 654 23.67 -3.39 15.10
C THR A 654 23.23 -2.00 15.53
N GLU A 655 21.91 -1.82 15.66
CA GLU A 655 21.34 -0.52 16.02
C GLU A 655 21.61 -0.16 17.47
N GLY A 656 22.05 1.07 17.73
CA GLY A 656 22.50 1.59 19.03
C GLY A 656 23.72 0.91 19.68
N HIS A 657 24.14 -0.27 19.22
CA HIS A 657 25.10 -1.14 19.90
C HIS A 657 26.44 -1.30 19.15
N GLY A 658 26.57 -0.76 17.94
CA GLY A 658 27.82 -0.76 17.17
C GLY A 658 28.00 -2.06 16.36
N PHE A 659 29.17 -2.68 16.46
CA PHE A 659 29.53 -3.86 15.68
C PHE A 659 29.91 -5.06 16.56
N PHE A 660 29.30 -6.21 16.27
CA PHE A 660 29.64 -7.50 16.87
C PHE A 660 30.54 -8.31 15.93
N VAL A 661 31.40 -9.18 16.49
CA VAL A 661 32.33 -10.01 15.72
C VAL A 661 32.35 -11.44 16.27
N THR A 662 32.02 -12.43 15.45
CA THR A 662 32.08 -13.87 15.78
C THR A 662 33.06 -14.60 14.85
N ARG A 663 33.69 -15.66 15.37
CA ARG A 663 34.59 -16.59 14.65
C ARG A 663 34.23 -18.07 14.87
N ASP A 664 33.08 -18.29 15.49
CA ASP A 664 32.54 -19.54 16.04
C ASP A 664 31.10 -19.78 15.56
N TYR A 665 30.63 -18.94 14.62
CA TYR A 665 29.28 -18.96 14.04
C TYR A 665 28.17 -18.63 15.06
N GLY A 666 28.46 -17.68 15.97
CA GLY A 666 27.52 -17.16 16.96
C GLY A 666 27.24 -18.13 18.11
N GLN A 667 28.30 -18.61 18.78
CA GLN A 667 28.22 -19.47 19.97
C GLN A 667 28.50 -18.71 21.27
#